data_AF-A0ABD1EP35-F1
#
_entry.id   AF-A0ABD1EP35-F1
#
_cell.length_a   1.000
_cell.length_b   1.000
_cell.length_c   1.000
_cell.angle_alpha   90.00
_cell.angle_beta   90.00
_cell.angle_gamma   90.00
#
_symmetry.space_group_name_H-M   'P 1'
#
loop_
_entity.id
_entity.type
_entity.pdbx_description
1 polymer ?
#
loop_
_entity_poly.entity_id
_entity_poly.type
_entity_poly.pdbx_seq_one_letter_code
_entity_poly.pdbx_strand_id
1 'polypeptide(L)'
;MNDSKEESWTVYKASQYLPAVLSDPNKGKQLNFFTRTWGDAFVDKTIIEKSPFLPDISYTHFDQYLRKYGKRLKRHQRQNQLKEPDGLQGKHNFEVSTSQDKLKTIPCIYLQNNFNLNDPKIFSEVFENKSKSEHDVQEELSCYLDIVEEEIAKQVSQKSGAFFHAMTSHDTIMEQMGVACSEVRLLRAKVSKMDKCLTKDALRLLALARSKNNHRNLVGKLKLISTVLQTQPMLQLLLRSSDYVGALELISSTQKVLAKELAGITSLRNLPSELKEMSKFIDKMLNEEFEKYAATDLHRPLNCLEGVLEQERLISLVAGLLRQNNTQFLKTYENEALTAAQATLKQLMIEQLADAKVELNELKGSGEVTPLMDSTHWLKVLRLGSEALGKLIYRVKAVHDVIKETADISSGLAEASNISHTVEGFLSEDDHNKVVSKLKDLLISVCDYFNERLAALVSTQNDKSSIGTYEFAELSKIVEEFTNLCESICGKQSASLKAAFKIQASSYVQKFNNQRKTKLNRLLDADRWKSAEVPMEIQILVDKLAQGDVMKSLPGSPTEEQLSTKYLSKATPALKIGTQEYVIVGAVLILIRLIAEYCVCAYDLQFLSSTIGKHLAELLRTFNSRCSQLVLGAAAIQTAGLKTITSTNLALASRSLQLVLWTIPHIRNHFQTLSGDSFTGFDSVEKDIGHHIQQLESKILFIINNSIGNQLEKWEARPPAPSQQFRYISQQLTKLHEAVSSILPQEQVSDIYQEVHKNFKTRIRDQIIKLNILSDGGPKHGHVNTEVIFYIHTMKMLKVLPDKFLNDHAMDDIWER
;
A
#
# COMPACT_ATOMS: atom_id res chain seq x y z
N MET A 1 -30.50 -71.66 -49.50
CA MET A 1 -29.75 -72.64 -50.30
C MET A 1 -28.26 -72.40 -50.10
N ASN A 2 -27.52 -73.50 -49.98
CA ASN A 2 -26.06 -73.66 -49.88
C ASN A 2 -25.43 -73.66 -48.47
N ASP A 3 -25.55 -74.84 -47.86
CA ASP A 3 -24.44 -75.73 -47.50
C ASP A 3 -23.37 -75.23 -46.53
N SER A 4 -23.69 -75.53 -45.27
CA SER A 4 -22.80 -75.99 -44.21
C SER A 4 -21.73 -76.97 -44.71
N LYS A 5 -20.46 -76.53 -44.72
CA LYS A 5 -19.36 -77.44 -44.43
C LYS A 5 -19.39 -77.70 -42.91
N GLU A 6 -19.86 -78.88 -42.54
CA GLU A 6 -19.80 -79.40 -41.17
C GLU A 6 -18.34 -79.51 -40.72
N GLU A 7 -17.92 -78.60 -39.84
CA GLU A 7 -16.63 -78.73 -39.15
C GLU A 7 -16.70 -79.83 -38.09
N SER A 8 -16.02 -80.94 -38.39
CA SER A 8 -15.89 -82.13 -37.55
C SER A 8 -15.69 -81.84 -36.06
N TRP A 9 -16.39 -82.61 -35.22
CA TRP A 9 -16.34 -82.53 -33.77
C TRP A 9 -14.96 -82.94 -33.25
N THR A 10 -14.35 -82.12 -32.38
CA THR A 10 -13.07 -82.39 -31.72
C THR A 10 -13.23 -82.33 -30.20
N VAL A 11 -12.37 -83.06 -29.47
CA VAL A 11 -12.44 -83.25 -28.00
C VAL A 11 -12.44 -81.94 -27.20
N TYR A 12 -11.93 -80.84 -27.77
CA TYR A 12 -11.97 -79.50 -27.17
C TYR A 12 -13.35 -78.82 -27.22
N LYS A 13 -14.32 -79.37 -27.97
CA LYS A 13 -15.74 -78.96 -27.96
C LYS A 13 -16.54 -79.60 -26.79
N ALA A 14 -15.96 -80.53 -26.04
CA ALA A 14 -16.67 -81.31 -24.99
C ALA A 14 -16.88 -80.56 -23.66
N SER A 15 -16.30 -79.36 -23.46
CA SER A 15 -16.56 -78.56 -22.25
C SER A 15 -17.69 -77.55 -22.48
N GLN A 16 -18.93 -78.02 -22.58
CA GLN A 16 -20.13 -77.18 -22.68
C GLN A 16 -21.07 -77.44 -21.50
N TYR A 17 -21.73 -76.39 -21.00
CA TYR A 17 -22.75 -76.50 -19.95
C TYR A 17 -24.03 -77.13 -20.54
N LEU A 18 -24.53 -78.20 -19.92
CA LEU A 18 -25.69 -79.00 -20.36
C LEU A 18 -26.93 -78.16 -20.77
N PRO A 19 -27.27 -77.02 -20.11
CA PRO A 19 -28.41 -76.21 -20.52
C PRO A 19 -28.22 -75.44 -21.84
N ALA A 20 -26.98 -75.13 -22.23
CA ALA A 20 -26.68 -74.41 -23.46
C ALA A 20 -26.83 -75.30 -24.71
N VAL A 21 -26.50 -76.59 -24.58
CA VAL A 21 -26.67 -77.60 -25.63
C VAL A 21 -28.15 -77.83 -25.95
N LEU A 22 -29.02 -77.72 -24.94
CA LEU A 22 -30.46 -77.90 -25.08
C LEU A 22 -31.17 -76.71 -25.75
N SER A 23 -30.51 -75.55 -25.88
CA SER A 23 -31.11 -74.33 -26.43
C SER A 23 -30.59 -73.95 -27.81
N ASP A 24 -29.32 -74.22 -28.16
CA ASP A 24 -28.85 -74.16 -29.56
C ASP A 24 -27.46 -74.81 -29.73
N PRO A 25 -27.30 -75.89 -30.52
CA PRO A 25 -26.06 -76.68 -30.58
C PRO A 25 -24.92 -76.04 -31.39
N ASN A 26 -25.17 -74.97 -32.15
CA ASN A 26 -24.18 -74.36 -33.04
C ASN A 26 -23.50 -73.09 -32.48
N LYS A 27 -23.82 -72.63 -31.27
CA LYS A 27 -23.18 -71.43 -30.66
C LYS A 27 -22.16 -71.80 -29.59
N GLY A 28 -20.97 -71.23 -29.71
CA GLY A 28 -19.85 -71.42 -28.77
C GLY A 28 -20.06 -70.76 -27.40
N LYS A 29 -19.16 -71.10 -26.47
CA LYS A 29 -19.16 -70.82 -25.03
C LYS A 29 -19.48 -69.35 -24.68
N GLN A 30 -20.68 -69.08 -24.14
CA GLN A 30 -21.04 -67.78 -23.55
C GLN A 30 -20.38 -67.64 -22.17
N LEU A 31 -19.49 -66.66 -21.99
CA LEU A 31 -18.62 -66.58 -20.81
C LEU A 31 -19.25 -65.90 -19.59
N ASN A 32 -20.34 -65.11 -19.71
CA ASN A 32 -21.11 -64.56 -18.58
C ASN A 32 -22.50 -64.04 -19.01
N PHE A 33 -23.42 -63.81 -18.06
CA PHE A 33 -24.77 -63.25 -18.30
C PHE A 33 -24.74 -61.90 -19.05
N PHE A 34 -23.70 -61.08 -18.85
CA PHE A 34 -23.57 -59.75 -19.43
C PHE A 34 -23.24 -59.73 -20.94
N THR A 35 -22.58 -60.77 -21.47
CA THR A 35 -22.34 -60.88 -22.93
C THR A 35 -23.60 -61.27 -23.71
N ARG A 36 -24.66 -61.75 -23.03
CA ARG A 36 -25.94 -62.12 -23.66
C ARG A 36 -26.74 -60.90 -24.12
N THR A 37 -26.62 -59.78 -23.42
CA THR A 37 -27.47 -58.60 -23.64
C THR A 37 -26.74 -57.44 -24.33
N TRP A 38 -25.41 -57.34 -24.21
CA TRP A 38 -24.65 -56.14 -24.66
C TRP A 38 -23.53 -56.44 -25.68
N GLY A 39 -23.33 -57.71 -26.05
CA GLY A 39 -22.35 -58.12 -27.07
C GLY A 39 -20.90 -58.19 -26.58
N ASP A 40 -20.05 -58.88 -27.35
CA ASP A 40 -18.65 -59.21 -27.00
C ASP A 40 -17.70 -58.00 -26.99
N ALA A 41 -18.17 -56.81 -27.39
CA ALA A 41 -17.41 -55.57 -27.32
C ALA A 41 -17.40 -54.95 -25.90
N PHE A 42 -18.25 -55.44 -24.99
CA PHE A 42 -18.46 -54.82 -23.67
C PHE A 42 -17.56 -55.39 -22.55
N VAL A 43 -16.71 -56.37 -22.84
CA VAL A 43 -15.72 -56.89 -21.89
C VAL A 43 -14.35 -56.38 -22.30
N ASP A 44 -13.74 -55.53 -21.48
CA ASP A 44 -12.35 -55.07 -21.66
C ASP A 44 -11.43 -56.29 -21.78
N LYS A 45 -10.86 -56.48 -22.98
CA LYS A 45 -9.85 -57.51 -23.23
C LYS A 45 -8.58 -57.12 -22.49
N THR A 46 -8.45 -57.58 -21.26
CA THR A 46 -7.16 -57.60 -20.56
C THR A 46 -6.25 -58.57 -21.31
N ILE A 47 -5.33 -58.03 -22.12
CA ILE A 47 -4.24 -58.82 -22.70
C ILE A 47 -3.34 -59.19 -21.53
N ILE A 48 -3.50 -60.40 -21.01
CA ILE A 48 -2.59 -60.97 -20.02
C ILE A 48 -1.31 -61.34 -20.78
N GLU A 49 -0.22 -60.61 -20.55
CA GLU A 49 1.09 -60.97 -21.09
C GLU A 49 1.55 -62.33 -20.51
N LYS A 50 2.22 -63.15 -21.34
CA LYS A 50 2.66 -64.50 -20.94
C LYS A 50 3.68 -64.43 -19.81
N SER A 51 3.51 -65.28 -18.80
CA SER A 51 4.43 -65.42 -17.66
C SER A 51 5.85 -65.78 -18.12
N PRO A 52 6.89 -65.01 -17.75
CA PRO A 52 8.28 -65.28 -18.12
C PRO A 52 8.89 -66.50 -17.42
N PHE A 53 8.18 -67.13 -16.48
CA PHE A 53 8.70 -68.22 -15.64
C PHE A 53 8.17 -69.61 -16.02
N LEU A 54 7.34 -69.75 -17.06
CA LEU A 54 6.85 -71.04 -17.55
C LEU A 54 7.26 -71.24 -19.01
N PRO A 55 7.99 -72.31 -19.36
CA PRO A 55 8.33 -72.60 -20.76
C PRO A 55 7.09 -73.04 -21.56
N ASP A 56 6.94 -72.51 -22.76
CA ASP A 56 5.84 -72.85 -23.69
C ASP A 56 6.02 -74.32 -24.17
N ILE A 57 5.15 -75.21 -23.72
CA ILE A 57 5.19 -76.64 -24.08
C ILE A 57 4.63 -76.82 -25.49
N SER A 58 5.52 -76.96 -26.49
CA SER A 58 5.17 -77.33 -27.86
C SER A 58 5.04 -78.85 -28.06
N TYR A 59 4.31 -79.26 -29.10
CA TYR A 59 4.09 -80.67 -29.49
C TYR A 59 5.39 -81.47 -29.66
N THR A 60 6.50 -80.78 -29.94
CA THR A 60 7.85 -81.35 -30.09
C THR A 60 8.37 -81.99 -28.80
N HIS A 61 7.94 -81.55 -27.61
CA HIS A 61 8.35 -82.15 -26.33
C HIS A 61 7.75 -83.55 -26.11
N PHE A 62 6.63 -83.86 -26.76
CA PHE A 62 5.99 -85.18 -26.68
C PHE A 62 6.52 -86.17 -27.72
N ASP A 63 7.41 -85.75 -28.61
CA ASP A 63 7.90 -86.57 -29.73
C ASP A 63 8.71 -87.77 -29.24
N GLN A 64 9.49 -87.63 -28.15
CA GLN A 64 10.16 -88.75 -27.49
C GLN A 64 9.18 -89.78 -26.91
N TYR A 65 8.09 -89.31 -26.29
CA TYR A 65 7.06 -90.19 -25.71
C TYR A 65 6.33 -90.95 -26.82
N LEU A 66 5.92 -90.25 -27.89
CA LEU A 66 5.26 -90.86 -29.05
C LEU A 66 6.16 -91.86 -29.79
N ARG A 67 7.47 -91.58 -29.90
CA ARG A 67 8.43 -92.54 -30.49
C ARG A 67 8.59 -93.80 -29.63
N LYS A 68 8.67 -93.66 -28.30
CA LYS A 68 8.91 -94.77 -27.37
C LYS A 68 7.68 -95.67 -27.20
N TYR A 69 6.50 -95.08 -27.01
CA TYR A 69 5.28 -95.82 -26.71
C TYR A 69 4.37 -96.01 -27.93
N GLY A 70 4.47 -95.17 -28.96
CA GLY A 70 3.68 -95.30 -30.19
C GLY A 70 3.96 -96.60 -30.96
N LYS A 71 5.22 -97.09 -30.95
CA LYS A 71 5.54 -98.41 -31.52
C LYS A 71 4.86 -99.56 -30.77
N ARG A 72 4.78 -99.48 -29.43
CA ARG A 72 4.11 -100.49 -28.59
C ARG A 72 2.61 -100.45 -28.78
N LEU A 73 2.01 -99.26 -28.83
CA LEU A 73 0.58 -99.08 -29.12
C LEU A 73 0.21 -99.64 -30.50
N LYS A 74 0.99 -99.34 -31.54
CA LYS A 74 0.76 -99.91 -32.88
C LYS A 74 0.88 -101.44 -32.89
N ARG A 75 1.79 -102.02 -32.08
CA ARG A 75 1.93 -103.48 -31.92
C ARG A 75 0.76 -104.09 -31.17
N HIS A 76 0.26 -103.42 -30.13
CA HIS A 76 -0.91 -103.83 -29.36
C HIS A 76 -2.21 -103.70 -30.17
N GLN A 77 -2.37 -102.65 -30.98
CA GLN A 77 -3.49 -102.50 -31.91
C GLN A 77 -3.46 -103.57 -33.01
N ARG A 78 -2.27 -103.91 -33.54
CA ARG A 78 -2.10 -105.06 -34.45
C ARG A 78 -2.44 -106.40 -33.77
N GLN A 79 -2.10 -106.59 -32.50
CA GLN A 79 -2.45 -107.81 -31.76
C GLN A 79 -3.94 -107.90 -31.40
N ASN A 80 -4.61 -106.78 -31.12
CA ASN A 80 -6.06 -106.74 -30.90
C ASN A 80 -6.88 -106.92 -32.18
N GLN A 81 -6.37 -106.53 -33.35
CA GLN A 81 -7.07 -106.76 -34.63
C GLN A 81 -7.01 -108.21 -35.12
N LEU A 82 -6.15 -109.05 -34.53
CA LEU A 82 -5.96 -110.47 -34.91
C LEU A 82 -6.57 -111.46 -33.91
N LYS A 83 -7.31 -110.99 -32.90
CA LYS A 83 -7.95 -111.86 -31.90
C LYS A 83 -9.33 -111.33 -31.51
N GLU A 84 -10.33 -111.89 -32.16
CA GLU A 84 -11.72 -111.99 -31.72
C GLU A 84 -12.24 -113.39 -32.14
N PRO A 85 -13.24 -113.95 -31.45
CA PRO A 85 -13.02 -115.00 -30.45
C PRO A 85 -13.54 -116.37 -30.89
N ASP A 86 -12.87 -117.47 -30.51
CA ASP A 86 -13.57 -118.74 -30.31
C ASP A 86 -12.84 -119.80 -29.45
N GLY A 87 -13.65 -120.40 -28.56
CA GLY A 87 -13.66 -121.75 -27.97
C GLY A 87 -12.40 -122.61 -27.78
N LEU A 88 -12.21 -123.03 -26.51
CA LEU A 88 -12.00 -124.42 -26.06
C LEU A 88 -11.16 -125.38 -26.92
N GLN A 89 -9.96 -125.71 -26.45
CA GLN A 89 -9.51 -127.10 -26.25
C GLN A 89 -8.14 -127.13 -25.55
N GLY A 90 -8.17 -127.33 -24.23
CA GLY A 90 -6.99 -127.67 -23.44
C GLY A 90 -6.62 -129.13 -23.66
N LYS A 91 -5.38 -129.38 -24.06
CA LYS A 91 -4.81 -130.72 -24.22
C LYS A 91 -4.67 -131.42 -22.85
N HIS A 92 -5.48 -132.44 -22.62
CA HIS A 92 -5.25 -133.50 -21.66
C HIS A 92 -4.54 -134.66 -22.38
N ASN A 93 -3.39 -135.11 -21.86
CA ASN A 93 -2.87 -136.44 -22.19
C ASN A 93 -3.19 -137.39 -21.04
N PHE A 94 -4.02 -138.37 -21.38
CA PHE A 94 -4.38 -139.57 -20.64
C PHE A 94 -3.17 -140.49 -20.47
N GLU A 95 -3.05 -141.13 -19.31
CA GLU A 95 -2.51 -142.47 -19.22
C GLU A 95 -3.13 -143.23 -18.04
N VAL A 96 -3.39 -144.52 -18.31
CA VAL A 96 -3.74 -145.63 -17.41
C VAL A 96 -5.22 -145.86 -17.07
N SER A 97 -5.86 -146.42 -18.09
CA SER A 97 -6.85 -147.50 -18.06
C SER A 97 -6.50 -148.62 -17.06
N THR A 98 -7.37 -148.89 -16.08
CA THR A 98 -7.59 -150.26 -15.53
C THR A 98 -8.92 -150.41 -14.78
N SER A 99 -9.66 -149.32 -14.53
CA SER A 99 -10.79 -149.36 -13.58
C SER A 99 -12.14 -149.74 -14.19
N GLN A 100 -12.30 -149.71 -15.52
CA GLN A 100 -13.60 -149.94 -16.16
C GLN A 100 -14.04 -151.41 -16.21
N ASP A 101 -13.17 -152.37 -15.90
CA ASP A 101 -13.53 -153.80 -15.90
C ASP A 101 -14.11 -154.30 -14.56
N LYS A 102 -13.80 -153.66 -13.42
CA LYS A 102 -14.29 -154.08 -12.09
C LYS A 102 -15.70 -153.56 -11.76
N LEU A 103 -16.16 -152.50 -12.41
CA LEU A 103 -17.50 -151.92 -12.22
C LEU A 103 -18.62 -152.73 -12.88
N LYS A 104 -18.31 -153.69 -13.76
CA LYS A 104 -19.29 -154.60 -14.37
C LYS A 104 -19.68 -155.78 -13.47
N THR A 105 -18.88 -156.05 -12.43
CA THR A 105 -19.13 -157.17 -11.51
C THR A 105 -20.34 -156.88 -10.61
N ILE A 106 -20.62 -155.61 -10.32
CA ILE A 106 -21.78 -155.17 -9.56
C ILE A 106 -23.04 -155.29 -10.43
N PRO A 107 -24.07 -156.03 -10.02
CA PRO A 107 -25.36 -156.04 -10.72
C PRO A 107 -25.90 -154.61 -10.88
N CYS A 108 -26.24 -154.21 -12.11
CA CYS A 108 -26.72 -152.85 -12.43
C CYS A 108 -27.97 -152.43 -11.66
N ILE A 109 -28.66 -153.36 -10.99
CA ILE A 109 -29.80 -153.11 -10.10
C ILE A 109 -29.39 -152.20 -8.93
N TYR A 110 -28.16 -152.32 -8.39
CA TYR A 110 -27.66 -151.47 -7.30
C TYR A 110 -27.25 -150.05 -7.76
N LEU A 111 -27.06 -149.83 -9.06
CA LEU A 111 -26.68 -148.55 -9.65
C LEU A 111 -27.92 -147.72 -10.09
N GLN A 112 -29.14 -148.22 -9.87
CA GLN A 112 -30.37 -147.50 -10.17
C GLN A 112 -30.79 -146.59 -9.01
N ASN A 113 -31.05 -145.32 -9.30
CA ASN A 113 -31.47 -144.31 -8.30
C ASN A 113 -32.79 -144.63 -7.56
N ASN A 114 -33.58 -145.61 -8.02
CA ASN A 114 -34.91 -145.94 -7.50
C ASN A 114 -34.97 -147.37 -6.92
N PHE A 115 -33.90 -147.84 -6.29
CA PHE A 115 -33.85 -149.16 -5.64
C PHE A 115 -34.84 -149.21 -4.47
N ASN A 116 -35.86 -150.07 -4.56
CA ASN A 116 -36.88 -150.21 -3.53
C ASN A 116 -37.13 -151.69 -3.22
N LEU A 117 -36.66 -152.15 -2.06
CA LEU A 117 -36.74 -153.56 -1.62
C LEU A 117 -38.17 -154.04 -1.30
N ASN A 118 -39.14 -153.13 -1.27
CA ASN A 118 -40.54 -153.44 -1.00
C ASN A 118 -41.27 -154.12 -2.17
N ASP A 119 -40.72 -154.05 -3.39
CA ASP A 119 -41.32 -154.74 -4.53
C ASP A 119 -40.98 -156.24 -4.49
N PRO A 120 -41.98 -157.13 -4.40
CA PRO A 120 -41.74 -158.56 -4.26
C PRO A 120 -40.99 -159.17 -5.44
N LYS A 121 -40.98 -158.53 -6.61
CA LYS A 121 -40.19 -158.92 -7.80
C LYS A 121 -38.70 -158.58 -7.67
N ILE A 122 -38.37 -157.41 -7.10
CA ILE A 122 -36.97 -156.98 -6.89
C ILE A 122 -36.38 -157.78 -5.72
N PHE A 123 -37.19 -158.01 -4.69
CA PHE A 123 -36.81 -158.87 -3.57
C PHE A 123 -36.57 -160.32 -4.02
N SER A 124 -37.43 -160.89 -4.87
CA SER A 124 -37.20 -162.23 -5.42
C SER A 124 -35.94 -162.28 -6.29
N GLU A 125 -35.65 -161.26 -7.10
CA GLU A 125 -34.44 -161.23 -7.94
C GLU A 125 -33.13 -161.14 -7.13
N VAL A 126 -33.17 -160.54 -5.94
CA VAL A 126 -32.02 -160.44 -5.01
C VAL A 126 -31.85 -161.73 -4.18
N PHE A 127 -32.93 -162.49 -3.90
CA PHE A 127 -32.90 -163.62 -2.96
C PHE A 127 -33.27 -165.02 -3.56
N GLU A 128 -33.68 -165.15 -4.83
CA GLU A 128 -34.05 -166.43 -5.47
C GLU A 128 -32.85 -167.30 -5.91
N ASN A 129 -31.97 -167.63 -4.98
CA ASN A 129 -31.20 -168.87 -5.11
C ASN A 129 -31.27 -169.62 -3.78
N LYS A 130 -32.12 -170.67 -3.73
CA LYS A 130 -32.40 -171.52 -2.56
C LYS A 130 -31.20 -172.36 -2.08
N SER A 131 -29.98 -171.84 -2.10
CA SER A 131 -28.78 -172.55 -1.62
C SER A 131 -27.61 -171.68 -1.13
N LYS A 132 -27.82 -170.40 -0.78
CA LYS A 132 -26.78 -169.56 -0.13
C LYS A 132 -27.22 -169.04 1.23
N SER A 133 -26.28 -168.90 2.16
CA SER A 133 -26.52 -168.41 3.53
C SER A 133 -26.42 -166.87 3.59
N GLU A 134 -27.00 -166.22 4.60
CA GLU A 134 -26.97 -164.75 4.77
C GLU A 134 -25.54 -164.16 4.72
N HIS A 135 -24.55 -164.94 5.16
CA HIS A 135 -23.15 -164.50 5.22
C HIS A 135 -22.53 -164.28 3.82
N ASP A 136 -22.92 -165.09 2.83
CA ASP A 136 -22.34 -165.05 1.49
C ASP A 136 -22.74 -163.77 0.73
N VAL A 137 -23.97 -163.28 0.95
CA VAL A 137 -24.48 -162.05 0.31
C VAL A 137 -23.85 -160.81 0.92
N GLN A 138 -23.58 -160.83 2.23
CA GLN A 138 -22.96 -159.71 2.93
C GLN A 138 -21.48 -159.53 2.56
N GLU A 139 -20.75 -160.63 2.30
CA GLU A 139 -19.38 -160.57 1.78
C GLU A 139 -19.33 -160.03 0.35
N GLU A 140 -20.24 -160.45 -0.54
CA GLU A 140 -20.32 -159.92 -1.90
C GLU A 140 -20.59 -158.40 -1.92
N LEU A 141 -21.51 -157.90 -1.08
CA LEU A 141 -21.79 -156.46 -0.97
C LEU A 141 -20.64 -155.65 -0.38
N SER A 142 -19.91 -156.19 0.60
CA SER A 142 -18.74 -155.51 1.18
C SER A 142 -17.63 -155.36 0.14
N CYS A 143 -17.41 -156.39 -0.67
CA CYS A 143 -16.42 -156.37 -1.74
C CYS A 143 -16.72 -155.29 -2.81
N TYR A 144 -18.00 -155.03 -3.10
CA TYR A 144 -18.40 -153.95 -3.99
C TYR A 144 -18.20 -152.55 -3.41
N LEU A 145 -18.35 -152.39 -2.10
CA LEU A 145 -18.16 -151.09 -1.43
C LEU A 145 -16.69 -150.68 -1.44
N ASP A 146 -15.78 -151.61 -1.17
CA ASP A 146 -14.32 -151.37 -1.21
C ASP A 146 -13.86 -150.89 -2.60
N ILE A 147 -14.40 -151.47 -3.67
CA ILE A 147 -14.08 -151.08 -5.06
C ILE A 147 -14.49 -149.63 -5.34
N VAL A 148 -15.63 -149.19 -4.80
CA VAL A 148 -16.13 -147.81 -4.98
C VAL A 148 -15.29 -146.82 -4.18
N GLU A 149 -14.90 -147.17 -2.95
CA GLU A 149 -14.07 -146.30 -2.10
C GLU A 149 -12.69 -146.05 -2.71
N GLU A 150 -12.06 -147.08 -3.28
CA GLU A 150 -10.74 -146.97 -3.92
C GLU A 150 -10.74 -145.95 -5.07
N GLU A 151 -11.78 -145.96 -5.91
CA GLU A 151 -11.90 -145.04 -7.06
C GLU A 151 -12.20 -143.60 -6.66
N ILE A 152 -13.03 -143.37 -5.64
CA ILE A 152 -13.30 -142.02 -5.13
C ILE A 152 -12.02 -141.40 -4.58
N ALA A 153 -11.24 -142.15 -3.79
CA ALA A 153 -9.98 -141.68 -3.23
C ALA A 153 -8.98 -141.26 -4.34
N LYS A 154 -8.92 -142.03 -5.42
CA LYS A 154 -8.02 -141.77 -6.55
C LYS A 154 -8.38 -140.49 -7.33
N GLN A 155 -9.67 -140.25 -7.57
CA GLN A 155 -10.13 -139.02 -8.23
C GLN A 155 -9.90 -137.76 -7.40
N VAL A 156 -10.14 -137.83 -6.08
CA VAL A 156 -9.92 -136.69 -5.18
C VAL A 156 -8.44 -136.31 -5.13
N SER A 157 -7.54 -137.31 -5.09
CA SER A 157 -6.10 -137.08 -5.09
C SER A 157 -5.63 -136.30 -6.32
N GLN A 158 -6.06 -136.70 -7.53
CA GLN A 158 -5.59 -136.09 -8.78
C GLN A 158 -6.02 -134.63 -8.95
N LYS A 159 -7.19 -134.23 -8.45
CA LYS A 159 -7.72 -132.87 -8.64
C LYS A 159 -7.33 -131.86 -7.55
N SER A 160 -6.77 -132.31 -6.44
CA SER A 160 -6.46 -131.45 -5.28
C SER A 160 -5.39 -130.38 -5.56
N GLY A 161 -4.33 -130.69 -6.30
CA GLY A 161 -3.20 -129.75 -6.53
C GLY A 161 -3.57 -128.48 -7.31
N ALA A 162 -4.40 -128.61 -8.35
CA ALA A 162 -4.85 -127.47 -9.16
C ALA A 162 -5.73 -126.50 -8.35
N PHE A 163 -6.52 -127.03 -7.41
CA PHE A 163 -7.36 -126.23 -6.52
C PHE A 163 -6.51 -125.34 -5.61
N PHE A 164 -5.47 -125.89 -4.98
CA PHE A 164 -4.62 -125.11 -4.07
C PHE A 164 -3.78 -124.03 -4.79
N HIS A 165 -3.32 -124.27 -6.02
CA HIS A 165 -2.65 -123.23 -6.80
C HIS A 165 -3.59 -122.06 -7.15
N ALA A 166 -4.83 -122.34 -7.56
CA ALA A 166 -5.82 -121.28 -7.81
C ALA A 166 -6.10 -120.47 -6.54
N MET A 167 -6.21 -121.13 -5.38
CA MET A 167 -6.41 -120.49 -4.08
C MET A 167 -5.27 -119.52 -3.74
N THR A 168 -4.02 -119.98 -3.80
CA THR A 168 -2.84 -119.13 -3.51
C THR A 168 -2.74 -117.93 -4.46
N SER A 169 -3.06 -118.10 -5.75
CA SER A 169 -3.05 -116.99 -6.70
C SER A 169 -4.13 -115.95 -6.40
N HIS A 170 -5.32 -116.40 -5.99
CA HIS A 170 -6.41 -115.53 -5.59
C HIS A 170 -6.01 -114.69 -4.38
N ASP A 171 -5.40 -115.32 -3.37
CA ASP A 171 -4.94 -114.63 -2.17
C ASP A 171 -3.90 -113.56 -2.50
N THR A 172 -2.94 -113.86 -3.39
CA THR A 172 -1.92 -112.86 -3.80
C THR A 172 -2.51 -111.66 -4.55
N ILE A 173 -3.53 -111.87 -5.40
CA ILE A 173 -4.21 -110.79 -6.12
C ILE A 173 -5.04 -109.94 -5.14
N MET A 174 -5.70 -110.58 -4.18
CA MET A 174 -6.47 -109.88 -3.16
C MET A 174 -5.57 -109.02 -2.27
N GLU A 175 -4.37 -109.49 -1.92
CA GLU A 175 -3.38 -108.70 -1.19
C GLU A 175 -2.90 -107.49 -2.01
N GLN A 176 -2.52 -107.68 -3.29
CA GLN A 176 -2.08 -106.58 -4.15
C GLN A 176 -3.20 -105.56 -4.43
N MET A 177 -4.44 -106.02 -4.58
CA MET A 177 -5.59 -105.14 -4.76
C MET A 177 -5.89 -104.34 -3.49
N GLY A 178 -5.71 -104.94 -2.31
CA GLY A 178 -5.76 -104.25 -1.02
C GLY A 178 -4.74 -103.11 -0.93
N VAL A 179 -3.48 -103.39 -1.29
CA VAL A 179 -2.41 -102.38 -1.32
C VAL A 179 -2.73 -101.27 -2.34
N ALA A 180 -3.14 -101.61 -3.56
CA ALA A 180 -3.47 -100.62 -4.59
C ALA A 180 -4.67 -99.74 -4.19
N CYS A 181 -5.70 -100.31 -3.57
CA CYS A 181 -6.82 -99.54 -3.02
C CYS A 181 -6.37 -98.59 -1.91
N SER A 182 -5.43 -99.01 -1.05
CA SER A 182 -4.87 -98.15 -0.01
C SER A 182 -4.10 -96.96 -0.59
N GLU A 183 -3.25 -97.18 -1.59
CA GLU A 183 -2.47 -96.14 -2.26
C GLU A 183 -3.36 -95.14 -3.02
N VAL A 184 -4.41 -95.62 -3.69
CA VAL A 184 -5.37 -94.74 -4.38
C VAL A 184 -6.16 -93.88 -3.38
N ARG A 185 -6.55 -94.44 -2.22
CA ARG A 185 -7.18 -93.64 -1.15
C ARG A 185 -6.22 -92.58 -0.62
N LEU A 186 -4.96 -92.93 -0.40
CA LEU A 186 -3.92 -92.02 0.08
C LEU A 186 -3.65 -90.90 -0.93
N LEU A 187 -3.56 -91.22 -2.23
CA LEU A 187 -3.41 -90.25 -3.30
C LEU A 187 -4.62 -89.30 -3.39
N ARG A 188 -5.85 -89.82 -3.35
CA ARG A 188 -7.07 -89.00 -3.34
C ARG A 188 -7.12 -88.08 -2.12
N ALA A 189 -6.70 -88.56 -0.95
CA ALA A 189 -6.59 -87.74 0.26
C ALA A 189 -5.54 -86.63 0.10
N LYS A 190 -4.36 -86.93 -0.47
CA LYS A 190 -3.32 -85.94 -0.76
C LYS A 190 -3.80 -84.88 -1.77
N VAL A 191 -4.48 -85.29 -2.83
CA VAL A 191 -5.06 -84.36 -3.83
C VAL A 191 -6.15 -83.49 -3.20
N SER A 192 -7.04 -84.05 -2.38
CA SER A 192 -8.05 -83.26 -1.65
C SER A 192 -7.42 -82.27 -0.68
N LYS A 193 -6.34 -82.66 0.00
CA LYS A 193 -5.57 -81.77 0.89
C LYS A 193 -4.89 -80.65 0.10
N MET A 194 -4.34 -80.97 -1.08
CA MET A 194 -3.71 -80.00 -1.97
C MET A 194 -4.73 -79.01 -2.56
N ASP A 195 -5.92 -79.46 -2.97
CA ASP A 195 -7.00 -78.58 -3.41
C ASP A 195 -7.45 -77.62 -2.30
N LYS A 196 -7.64 -78.13 -1.07
CA LYS A 196 -7.98 -77.26 0.07
C LYS A 196 -6.91 -76.21 0.32
N CYS A 197 -5.63 -76.61 0.37
CA CYS A 197 -4.54 -75.75 0.81
C CYS A 197 -4.05 -74.78 -0.27
N LEU A 198 -3.94 -75.21 -1.53
CA LEU A 198 -3.37 -74.39 -2.61
C LEU A 198 -4.41 -73.57 -3.37
N THR A 199 -5.65 -74.06 -3.54
CA THR A 199 -6.65 -73.31 -4.33
C THR A 199 -7.60 -72.53 -3.43
N LYS A 200 -8.26 -73.19 -2.47
CA LYS A 200 -9.30 -72.55 -1.64
C LYS A 200 -8.71 -71.59 -0.62
N ASP A 201 -7.65 -71.99 0.09
CA ASP A 201 -7.03 -71.11 1.09
C ASP A 201 -6.29 -69.93 0.44
N ALA A 202 -5.65 -70.12 -0.72
CA ALA A 202 -5.04 -69.01 -1.46
C ALA A 202 -6.08 -67.99 -1.98
N LEU A 203 -7.21 -68.46 -2.52
CA LEU A 203 -8.32 -67.58 -2.91
C LEU A 203 -8.94 -66.86 -1.71
N ARG A 204 -9.06 -67.54 -0.57
CA ARG A 204 -9.49 -66.91 0.69
C ARG A 204 -8.50 -65.85 1.16
N LEU A 205 -7.19 -66.08 1.01
CA LEU A 205 -6.16 -65.10 1.37
C LEU A 205 -6.28 -63.83 0.52
N LEU A 206 -6.51 -63.97 -0.80
CA LEU A 206 -6.78 -62.83 -1.68
C LEU A 206 -8.09 -62.10 -1.33
N ALA A 207 -9.16 -62.82 -1.02
CA ALA A 207 -10.42 -62.23 -0.57
C ALA A 207 -10.27 -61.49 0.77
N LEU A 208 -9.53 -62.06 1.73
CA LEU A 208 -9.20 -61.43 3.00
C LEU A 208 -8.30 -60.20 2.83
N ALA A 209 -7.32 -60.24 1.92
CA ALA A 209 -6.48 -59.08 1.59
C ALA A 209 -7.30 -57.93 1.00
N ARG A 210 -8.24 -58.23 0.09
CA ARG A 210 -9.19 -57.23 -0.46
C ARG A 210 -10.10 -56.68 0.63
N SER A 211 -10.64 -57.53 1.50
CA SER A 211 -11.46 -57.12 2.64
C SER A 211 -10.67 -56.21 3.59
N LYS A 212 -9.42 -56.57 3.92
CA LYS A 212 -8.52 -55.76 4.75
C LYS A 212 -8.24 -54.39 4.11
N ASN A 213 -8.05 -54.32 2.79
CA ASN A 213 -7.88 -53.05 2.09
C ASN A 213 -9.14 -52.17 2.16
N ASN A 214 -10.32 -52.77 1.96
CA ASN A 214 -11.59 -52.07 2.08
C ASN A 214 -11.83 -51.56 3.51
N HIS A 215 -11.55 -52.36 4.54
CA HIS A 215 -11.65 -51.94 5.93
C HIS A 215 -10.65 -50.83 6.27
N ARG A 216 -9.43 -50.86 5.72
CA ARG A 216 -8.46 -49.75 5.89
C ARG A 216 -8.96 -48.46 5.26
N ASN A 217 -9.52 -48.52 4.06
CA ASN A 217 -10.10 -47.34 3.40
C ASN A 217 -11.30 -46.79 4.18
N LEU A 218 -12.14 -47.67 4.73
CA LEU A 218 -13.27 -47.27 5.58
C LEU A 218 -12.78 -46.58 6.86
N VAL A 219 -11.79 -47.16 7.55
CA VAL A 219 -11.19 -46.56 8.75
C VAL A 219 -10.54 -45.22 8.43
N GLY A 220 -9.88 -45.09 7.28
CA GLY A 220 -9.34 -43.80 6.80
C GLY A 220 -10.44 -42.74 6.68
N LYS A 221 -11.55 -43.07 6.00
CA LYS A 221 -12.70 -42.16 5.88
C LYS A 221 -13.34 -41.82 7.24
N LEU A 222 -13.48 -42.79 8.13
CA LEU A 222 -14.04 -42.56 9.47
C LEU A 222 -13.14 -41.65 10.33
N LYS A 223 -11.81 -41.77 10.21
CA LYS A 223 -10.87 -40.86 10.87
C LYS A 223 -11.03 -39.43 10.36
N LEU A 224 -11.19 -39.24 9.04
CA LEU A 224 -11.43 -37.92 8.46
C LEU A 224 -12.75 -37.31 8.94
N ILE A 225 -13.82 -38.12 9.03
CA ILE A 225 -15.10 -37.67 9.61
C ILE A 225 -14.91 -37.26 11.08
N SER A 226 -14.14 -38.03 11.85
CA SER A 226 -13.82 -37.68 13.25
C SER A 226 -13.06 -36.36 13.36
N THR A 227 -12.09 -36.09 12.47
CA THR A 227 -11.37 -34.81 12.46
C THR A 227 -12.30 -33.64 12.14
N VAL A 228 -13.26 -33.83 11.23
CA VAL A 228 -14.25 -32.81 10.87
C VAL A 228 -15.25 -32.53 12.01
N LEU A 229 -15.58 -33.52 12.85
CA LEU A 229 -16.41 -33.27 14.04
C LEU A 229 -15.63 -32.55 15.15
N GLN A 230 -14.32 -32.77 15.24
CA GLN A 230 -13.44 -32.11 16.22
C GLN A 230 -13.18 -30.63 15.88
N THR A 231 -13.46 -30.18 14.66
CA THR A 231 -13.17 -28.80 14.25
C THR A 231 -14.07 -27.78 14.91
N GLN A 232 -15.33 -28.11 15.22
CA GLN A 232 -16.26 -27.18 15.84
C GLN A 232 -15.86 -26.81 17.30
N PRO A 233 -15.53 -27.77 18.20
CA PRO A 233 -14.97 -27.45 19.52
C PRO A 233 -13.63 -26.71 19.43
N MET A 234 -12.78 -27.07 18.46
CA MET A 234 -11.49 -26.40 18.26
C MET A 234 -11.66 -24.94 17.85
N LEU A 235 -12.61 -24.64 16.95
CA LEU A 235 -12.94 -23.26 16.57
C LEU A 235 -13.41 -22.43 17.76
N GLN A 236 -14.24 -22.99 18.63
CA GLN A 236 -14.69 -22.28 19.84
C GLN A 236 -13.54 -21.98 20.81
N LEU A 237 -12.54 -22.86 20.90
CA LEU A 237 -11.37 -22.63 21.72
C LEU A 237 -10.47 -21.53 21.13
N LEU A 238 -10.24 -21.57 19.81
CA LEU A 238 -9.44 -20.55 19.10
C LEU A 238 -10.08 -19.16 19.15
N LEU A 239 -11.41 -19.09 19.10
CA LEU A 239 -12.15 -17.83 19.26
C LEU A 239 -12.03 -17.27 20.68
N ARG A 240 -11.94 -18.13 21.70
CA ARG A 240 -11.70 -17.67 23.08
C ARG A 240 -10.28 -17.18 23.31
N SER A 241 -9.31 -17.68 22.55
CA SER A 241 -7.91 -17.23 22.60
C SER A 241 -7.60 -16.09 21.62
N SER A 242 -8.60 -15.52 20.95
CA SER A 242 -8.46 -14.45 19.93
C SER A 242 -7.51 -14.80 18.77
N ASP A 243 -7.35 -16.09 18.47
CA ASP A 243 -6.59 -16.56 17.31
C ASP A 243 -7.52 -16.77 16.11
N TYR A 244 -7.81 -15.68 15.42
CA TYR A 244 -8.70 -15.67 14.26
C TYR A 244 -8.04 -16.24 13.01
N VAL A 245 -6.71 -16.12 12.90
CA VAL A 245 -5.96 -16.64 11.75
C VAL A 245 -6.01 -18.16 11.76
N GLY A 246 -5.70 -18.80 12.89
CA GLY A 246 -5.78 -20.24 13.06
C GLY A 246 -7.21 -20.78 12.88
N ALA A 247 -8.22 -20.04 13.36
CA ALA A 247 -9.63 -20.41 13.15
C ALA A 247 -10.01 -20.42 11.66
N LEU A 248 -9.61 -19.39 10.90
CA LEU A 248 -9.87 -19.31 9.46
C LEU A 248 -9.09 -20.36 8.67
N GLU A 249 -7.86 -20.73 9.09
CA GLU A 249 -7.09 -21.80 8.46
C GLU A 249 -7.80 -23.13 8.60
N LEU A 250 -8.26 -23.42 9.80
CA LEU A 250 -8.98 -24.64 10.12
C LEU A 250 -10.31 -24.72 9.35
N ILE A 251 -11.04 -23.61 9.18
CA ILE A 251 -12.23 -23.55 8.31
C ILE A 251 -11.85 -23.81 6.83
N SER A 252 -10.78 -23.20 6.33
CA SER A 252 -10.36 -23.40 4.93
C SER A 252 -9.89 -24.84 4.67
N SER A 253 -9.16 -25.43 5.62
CA SER A 253 -8.64 -26.80 5.56
C SER A 253 -9.79 -27.81 5.60
N THR A 254 -10.74 -27.63 6.52
CA THR A 254 -11.94 -28.48 6.62
C THR A 254 -12.80 -28.40 5.36
N GLN A 255 -13.02 -27.20 4.80
CA GLN A 255 -13.73 -27.04 3.52
C GLN A 255 -13.02 -27.76 2.36
N LYS A 256 -11.67 -27.69 2.29
CA LYS A 256 -10.88 -28.42 1.29
C LYS A 256 -10.99 -29.94 1.46
N VAL A 257 -10.93 -30.44 2.69
CA VAL A 257 -11.07 -31.88 3.02
C VAL A 257 -12.48 -32.38 2.66
N LEU A 258 -13.53 -31.61 3.00
CA LEU A 258 -14.91 -31.91 2.63
C LEU A 258 -15.10 -31.98 1.10
N ALA A 259 -14.51 -31.03 0.36
CA ALA A 259 -14.65 -30.95 -1.10
C ALA A 259 -13.90 -32.06 -1.85
N LYS A 260 -12.71 -32.47 -1.38
CA LYS A 260 -11.88 -33.47 -2.07
C LYS A 260 -12.17 -34.91 -1.65
N GLU A 261 -12.25 -35.20 -0.35
CA GLU A 261 -12.21 -36.58 0.16
C GLU A 261 -13.57 -37.13 0.62
N LEU A 262 -14.52 -36.25 0.96
CA LEU A 262 -15.85 -36.61 1.49
C LEU A 262 -17.02 -36.24 0.57
N ALA A 263 -16.75 -35.93 -0.70
CA ALA A 263 -17.79 -35.66 -1.68
C ALA A 263 -18.76 -36.85 -1.82
N GLY A 264 -20.06 -36.62 -1.56
CA GLY A 264 -21.12 -37.62 -1.70
C GLY A 264 -21.69 -38.19 -0.39
N ILE A 265 -21.15 -37.84 0.77
CA ILE A 265 -21.72 -38.25 2.07
C ILE A 265 -22.89 -37.32 2.44
N THR A 266 -24.11 -37.86 2.43
CA THR A 266 -25.35 -37.09 2.68
C THR A 266 -25.42 -36.47 4.07
N SER A 267 -24.81 -37.11 5.09
CA SER A 267 -24.82 -36.63 6.48
C SER A 267 -24.01 -35.34 6.71
N LEU A 268 -23.10 -34.98 5.80
CA LEU A 268 -22.22 -33.80 5.94
C LEU A 268 -22.62 -32.64 5.03
N ARG A 269 -23.80 -32.70 4.39
CA ARG A 269 -24.25 -31.71 3.41
C ARG A 269 -24.44 -30.29 3.98
N ASN A 270 -24.81 -30.18 5.25
CA ASN A 270 -25.11 -28.90 5.92
C ASN A 270 -23.87 -28.26 6.57
N LEU A 271 -22.80 -29.04 6.75
CA LEU A 271 -21.58 -28.56 7.41
C LEU A 271 -20.86 -27.46 6.60
N PRO A 272 -20.78 -27.50 5.26
CA PRO A 272 -20.21 -26.40 4.47
C PRO A 272 -20.98 -25.08 4.63
N SER A 273 -22.32 -25.12 4.75
CA SER A 273 -23.12 -23.93 5.04
C SER A 273 -22.86 -23.40 6.45
N GLU A 274 -22.79 -24.27 7.46
CA GLU A 274 -22.47 -23.89 8.84
C GLU A 274 -21.07 -23.27 8.95
N LEU A 275 -20.05 -23.86 8.30
CA LEU A 275 -18.70 -23.30 8.24
C LEU A 275 -18.66 -21.93 7.55
N LYS A 276 -19.52 -21.71 6.56
CA LYS A 276 -19.64 -20.41 5.87
C LYS A 276 -20.34 -19.36 6.76
N GLU A 277 -21.32 -19.76 7.56
CA GLU A 277 -21.94 -18.88 8.56
C GLU A 277 -20.98 -18.57 9.71
N MET A 278 -20.20 -19.55 10.18
CA MET A 278 -19.13 -19.34 11.16
C MET A 278 -18.06 -18.38 10.62
N SER A 279 -17.67 -18.50 9.35
CA SER A 279 -16.80 -17.51 8.71
C SER A 279 -17.42 -16.11 8.80
N LYS A 280 -18.65 -15.90 8.32
CA LYS A 280 -19.32 -14.59 8.39
C LYS A 280 -19.43 -14.03 9.81
N PHE A 281 -19.64 -14.89 10.80
CA PHE A 281 -19.65 -14.49 12.20
C PHE A 281 -18.28 -14.00 12.66
N ILE A 282 -17.21 -14.71 12.29
CA ILE A 282 -15.82 -14.27 12.52
C ILE A 282 -15.58 -12.93 11.83
N ASP A 283 -16.05 -12.72 10.59
CA ASP A 283 -15.92 -11.43 9.88
C ASP A 283 -16.55 -10.29 10.68
N LYS A 284 -17.77 -10.49 11.19
CA LYS A 284 -18.47 -9.45 11.96
C LYS A 284 -17.75 -9.15 13.27
N MET A 285 -17.34 -10.19 13.98
CA MET A 285 -16.63 -10.05 15.25
C MET A 285 -15.23 -9.42 15.06
N LEU A 286 -14.50 -9.75 14.00
CA LEU A 286 -13.23 -9.09 13.65
C LEU A 286 -13.40 -7.58 13.44
N ASN A 287 -14.43 -7.16 12.71
CA ASN A 287 -14.70 -5.73 12.51
C ASN A 287 -15.07 -5.03 13.83
N GLU A 288 -15.93 -5.63 14.66
CA GLU A 288 -16.31 -5.06 15.97
C GLU A 288 -15.12 -4.97 16.94
N GLU A 289 -14.23 -5.97 16.93
CA GLU A 289 -13.01 -5.92 17.75
C GLU A 289 -11.99 -4.91 17.22
N PHE A 290 -11.85 -4.78 15.91
CA PHE A 290 -11.00 -3.78 15.31
C PHE A 290 -11.50 -2.35 15.56
N GLU A 291 -12.82 -2.10 15.51
CA GLU A 291 -13.41 -0.81 15.87
C GLU A 291 -13.15 -0.47 17.35
N LYS A 292 -13.34 -1.43 18.25
CA LYS A 292 -13.01 -1.25 19.68
C LYS A 292 -11.53 -0.96 19.87
N TYR A 293 -10.66 -1.70 19.18
CA TYR A 293 -9.22 -1.48 19.22
C TYR A 293 -8.86 -0.06 18.75
N ALA A 294 -9.35 0.36 17.58
CA ALA A 294 -9.12 1.67 17.00
C ALA A 294 -9.57 2.79 17.96
N ALA A 295 -10.77 2.66 18.53
CA ALA A 295 -11.27 3.61 19.52
C ALA A 295 -10.38 3.68 20.77
N THR A 296 -9.92 2.53 21.29
CA THR A 296 -9.06 2.48 22.48
C THR A 296 -7.64 3.02 22.24
N ASP A 297 -7.06 2.78 21.06
CA ASP A 297 -5.71 3.21 20.71
C ASP A 297 -5.67 4.72 20.44
N LEU A 298 -6.64 5.22 19.65
CA LEU A 298 -6.69 6.62 19.24
C LEU A 298 -7.13 7.58 20.35
N HIS A 299 -8.03 7.15 21.26
CA HIS A 299 -8.48 7.97 22.39
C HIS A 299 -7.59 7.87 23.64
N ARG A 300 -6.49 7.12 23.59
CA ARG A 300 -5.54 7.03 24.72
C ARG A 300 -4.89 8.39 24.99
N PRO A 301 -4.68 8.79 26.27
CA PRO A 301 -3.99 10.04 26.60
C PRO A 301 -2.64 10.16 25.89
N LEU A 302 -2.37 11.33 25.31
CA LEU A 302 -1.23 11.65 24.44
C LEU A 302 0.14 11.62 25.15
N ASN A 303 0.15 11.39 26.47
CA ASN A 303 1.35 11.36 27.33
C ASN A 303 2.03 9.99 27.44
N CYS A 304 1.41 8.93 26.90
CA CYS A 304 1.99 7.59 26.94
C CYS A 304 2.98 7.38 25.79
N LEU A 305 4.16 6.84 26.15
CA LEU A 305 5.26 6.43 25.27
C LEU A 305 4.79 5.86 23.92
N GLU A 306 5.50 6.30 22.88
CA GLU A 306 5.38 5.89 21.49
C GLU A 306 5.29 4.36 21.37
N GLY A 307 4.18 3.89 20.82
CA GLY A 307 3.96 2.47 20.59
C GLY A 307 2.48 2.15 20.34
N VAL A 308 2.26 1.21 19.44
CA VAL A 308 0.97 0.59 19.14
C VAL A 308 0.53 -0.21 20.36
N LEU A 309 -0.73 -0.06 20.82
CA LEU A 309 -1.26 -0.92 21.89
C LEU A 309 -1.31 -2.38 21.38
N GLU A 310 -0.80 -3.35 22.15
CA GLU A 310 -0.96 -4.78 21.84
C GLU A 310 -0.63 -5.16 20.37
N GLN A 311 0.60 -4.88 19.92
CA GLN A 311 1.04 -5.12 18.53
C GLN A 311 0.69 -6.53 18.01
N GLU A 312 0.87 -7.57 18.82
CA GLU A 312 0.54 -8.96 18.44
C GLU A 312 -0.96 -9.17 18.16
N ARG A 313 -1.83 -8.47 18.90
CA ARG A 313 -3.29 -8.52 18.72
C ARG A 313 -3.72 -7.74 17.49
N LEU A 314 -3.10 -6.59 17.23
CA LEU A 314 -3.33 -5.86 15.98
C LEU A 314 -2.92 -6.72 14.78
N ILE A 315 -1.77 -7.41 14.86
CA ILE A 315 -1.28 -8.26 13.79
C ILE A 315 -2.26 -9.41 13.50
N SER A 316 -2.80 -10.07 14.53
CA SER A 316 -3.77 -11.14 14.35
C SER A 316 -5.12 -10.64 13.80
N LEU A 317 -5.59 -9.48 14.23
CA LEU A 317 -6.80 -8.83 13.72
C LEU A 317 -6.64 -8.43 12.25
N VAL A 318 -5.54 -7.75 11.91
CA VAL A 318 -5.25 -7.28 10.55
C VAL A 318 -5.03 -8.45 9.61
N ALA A 319 -4.27 -9.48 10.01
CA ALA A 319 -4.10 -10.70 9.22
C ALA A 319 -5.44 -11.41 8.97
N GLY A 320 -6.31 -11.48 9.98
CA GLY A 320 -7.66 -12.03 9.85
C GLY A 320 -8.53 -11.25 8.84
N LEU A 321 -8.53 -9.92 8.93
CA LEU A 321 -9.28 -9.03 8.05
C LEU A 321 -8.75 -9.02 6.60
N LEU A 322 -7.43 -9.04 6.42
CA LEU A 322 -6.78 -9.12 5.11
C LEU A 322 -7.14 -10.43 4.39
N ARG A 323 -7.22 -11.54 5.12
CA ARG A 323 -7.56 -12.85 4.55
C ARG A 323 -8.99 -12.95 4.03
N GLN A 324 -9.89 -12.14 4.58
CA GLN A 324 -11.28 -12.06 4.14
C GLN A 324 -11.48 -11.05 3.00
N ASN A 325 -10.40 -10.41 2.55
CA ASN A 325 -10.36 -9.39 1.49
C ASN A 325 -11.26 -8.17 1.78
N ASN A 326 -11.54 -7.91 3.07
CA ASN A 326 -12.31 -6.75 3.47
C ASN A 326 -11.34 -5.58 3.67
N THR A 327 -11.39 -4.58 2.80
CA THR A 327 -10.59 -3.34 2.93
C THR A 327 -11.36 -2.19 3.57
N GLN A 328 -12.60 -2.45 4.01
CA GLN A 328 -13.46 -1.43 4.61
C GLN A 328 -12.96 -1.00 6.00
N PHE A 329 -12.21 -1.85 6.71
CA PHE A 329 -11.66 -1.52 8.02
C PHE A 329 -10.66 -0.35 7.97
N LEU A 330 -9.99 -0.13 6.83
CA LEU A 330 -9.12 1.03 6.67
C LEU A 330 -9.92 2.33 6.68
N LYS A 331 -11.12 2.35 6.08
CA LYS A 331 -12.01 3.52 6.12
C LYS A 331 -12.63 3.74 7.49
N THR A 332 -12.93 2.67 8.24
CA THR A 332 -13.42 2.82 9.61
C THR A 332 -12.31 3.36 10.51
N TYR A 333 -11.07 2.88 10.34
CA TYR A 333 -9.90 3.44 11.03
C TYR A 333 -9.64 4.90 10.67
N GLU A 334 -9.75 5.26 9.39
CA GLU A 334 -9.66 6.65 8.93
C GLU A 334 -10.70 7.52 9.65
N ASN A 335 -11.98 7.15 9.60
CA ASN A 335 -13.05 7.90 10.26
C ASN A 335 -12.82 8.05 11.77
N GLU A 336 -12.36 6.99 12.44
CA GLU A 336 -12.06 7.02 13.87
C GLU A 336 -10.85 7.92 14.20
N ALA A 337 -9.85 7.97 13.32
CA ALA A 337 -8.75 8.93 13.46
C ALA A 337 -9.23 10.38 13.32
N LEU A 338 -10.18 10.64 12.43
CA LEU A 338 -10.80 11.97 12.28
C LEU A 338 -11.63 12.34 13.52
N THR A 339 -12.42 11.40 14.07
CA THR A 339 -13.21 11.65 15.30
C THR A 339 -12.31 11.89 16.51
N ALA A 340 -11.22 11.12 16.67
CA ALA A 340 -10.23 11.30 17.72
C ALA A 340 -9.52 12.66 17.62
N ALA A 341 -9.15 13.10 16.41
CA ALA A 341 -8.58 14.43 16.20
C ALA A 341 -9.57 15.54 16.56
N GLN A 342 -10.85 15.37 16.23
CA GLN A 342 -11.88 16.33 16.61
C GLN A 342 -12.09 16.36 18.14
N ALA A 343 -12.07 15.21 18.80
CA ALA A 343 -12.22 15.10 20.25
C ALA A 343 -11.04 15.71 21.02
N THR A 344 -9.79 15.42 20.60
CA THR A 344 -8.58 15.98 21.21
C THR A 344 -8.54 17.50 21.08
N LEU A 345 -8.86 18.05 19.91
CA LEU A 345 -8.95 19.50 19.74
C LEU A 345 -10.08 20.13 20.56
N LYS A 346 -11.26 19.51 20.61
CA LYS A 346 -12.36 19.98 21.47
C LYS A 346 -11.96 19.99 22.95
N GLN A 347 -11.30 18.93 23.42
CA GLN A 347 -10.83 18.82 24.80
C GLN A 347 -9.79 19.91 25.13
N LEU A 348 -8.79 20.11 24.27
CA LEU A 348 -7.79 21.17 24.45
C LEU A 348 -8.41 22.57 24.45
N MET A 349 -9.40 22.79 23.60
CA MET A 349 -10.13 24.05 23.55
C MET A 349 -10.92 24.29 24.84
N ILE A 350 -11.57 23.26 25.40
CA ILE A 350 -12.31 23.34 26.66
C ILE A 350 -11.36 23.58 27.85
N GLU A 351 -10.23 22.88 27.91
CA GLU A 351 -9.23 23.02 28.97
C GLU A 351 -8.62 24.44 29.00
N GLN A 352 -8.27 24.99 27.84
CA GLN A 352 -7.71 26.34 27.77
C GLN A 352 -8.77 27.46 27.92
N LEU A 353 -10.04 27.20 27.60
CA LEU A 353 -11.14 28.11 27.94
C LEU A 353 -11.42 28.14 29.45
N ALA A 354 -11.26 27.00 30.14
CA ALA A 354 -11.38 26.93 31.60
C ALA A 354 -10.24 27.70 32.30
N ASP A 355 -9.01 27.62 31.78
CA ASP A 355 -7.86 28.39 32.27
C ASP A 355 -8.03 29.91 32.09
N ALA A 356 -8.68 30.35 31.00
CA ALA A 356 -8.80 31.76 30.65
C ALA A 356 -9.87 32.54 31.45
N LYS A 357 -10.69 31.89 32.29
CA LYS A 357 -11.81 32.51 33.05
C LYS A 357 -12.70 33.43 32.19
N VAL A 358 -12.88 33.13 30.90
CA VAL A 358 -13.74 33.90 30.00
C VAL A 358 -15.18 33.40 30.17
N GLU A 359 -16.13 34.32 30.40
CA GLU A 359 -17.54 33.99 30.58
C GLU A 359 -18.11 33.25 29.36
N LEU A 360 -18.78 32.14 29.67
CA LEU A 360 -19.38 31.20 28.74
C LEU A 360 -20.67 31.78 28.13
N ASN A 361 -20.57 32.52 27.02
CA ASN A 361 -21.76 32.86 26.24
C ASN A 361 -21.95 31.88 25.07
N GLU A 362 -22.96 31.02 25.24
CA GLU A 362 -23.71 30.23 24.25
C GLU A 362 -22.94 29.20 23.40
N LEU A 363 -22.71 28.02 23.99
CA LEU A 363 -22.51 26.78 23.22
C LEU A 363 -23.87 26.26 22.72
N LYS A 364 -24.23 26.56 21.47
CA LYS A 364 -25.28 25.82 20.73
C LYS A 364 -24.67 24.98 19.61
N GLY A 365 -24.82 23.66 19.75
CA GLY A 365 -25.22 22.72 18.69
C GLY A 365 -24.26 22.32 17.56
N SER A 366 -23.31 23.14 17.12
CA SER A 366 -22.62 22.86 15.84
C SER A 366 -21.11 23.11 15.78
N GLY A 367 -20.40 23.10 16.92
CA GLY A 367 -18.93 22.93 16.94
C GLY A 367 -18.08 23.94 16.15
N GLU A 368 -18.66 25.07 15.75
CA GLU A 368 -18.05 26.09 14.86
C GLU A 368 -18.02 27.51 15.44
N VAL A 369 -18.20 27.66 16.75
CA VAL A 369 -17.97 28.95 17.41
C VAL A 369 -16.91 28.76 18.47
N THR A 370 -15.69 29.21 18.14
CA THR A 370 -14.59 29.31 19.10
C THR A 370 -14.68 30.69 19.73
N PRO A 371 -14.71 30.81 21.07
CA PRO A 371 -14.84 32.11 21.75
C PRO A 371 -13.68 33.04 21.42
N LEU A 372 -13.92 34.36 21.54
CA LEU A 372 -12.88 35.39 21.49
C LEU A 372 -11.81 35.07 22.56
N MET A 373 -10.61 34.65 22.13
CA MET A 373 -9.46 34.45 23.01
C MET A 373 -8.43 35.55 22.80
N ASP A 374 -7.69 35.89 23.85
CA ASP A 374 -6.55 36.79 23.76
C ASP A 374 -5.46 36.20 22.83
N SER A 375 -4.74 37.07 22.13
CA SER A 375 -3.72 36.76 21.13
C SER A 375 -2.67 35.75 21.60
N THR A 376 -2.22 35.89 22.84
CA THR A 376 -1.25 35.00 23.52
C THR A 376 -1.82 33.62 23.83
N HIS A 377 -3.08 33.57 24.30
CA HIS A 377 -3.76 32.31 24.65
C HIS A 377 -4.15 31.53 23.40
N TRP A 378 -4.55 32.21 22.32
CA TRP A 378 -4.80 31.60 21.02
C TRP A 378 -3.54 30.94 20.44
N LEU A 379 -2.38 31.59 20.52
CA LEU A 379 -1.11 30.99 20.09
C LEU A 379 -0.76 29.75 20.91
N LYS A 380 -0.98 29.80 22.23
CA LYS A 380 -0.76 28.64 23.11
C LYS A 380 -1.67 27.46 22.74
N VAL A 381 -2.95 27.73 22.45
CA VAL A 381 -3.90 26.71 21.97
C VAL A 381 -3.44 26.11 20.63
N LEU A 382 -2.96 26.94 19.71
CA LEU A 382 -2.49 26.49 18.40
C LEU A 382 -1.20 25.65 18.53
N ARG A 383 -0.29 26.03 19.43
CA ARG A 383 0.92 25.25 19.75
C ARG A 383 0.59 23.90 20.40
N LEU A 384 -0.25 23.89 21.43
CA LEU A 384 -0.68 22.65 22.07
C LEU A 384 -1.50 21.76 21.13
N GLY A 385 -2.33 22.37 20.29
CA GLY A 385 -3.11 21.69 19.26
C GLY A 385 -2.24 21.05 18.18
N SER A 386 -1.24 21.79 17.66
CA SER A 386 -0.28 21.24 16.67
C SER A 386 0.59 20.14 17.26
N GLU A 387 1.03 20.24 18.53
CA GLU A 387 1.79 19.19 19.20
C GLU A 387 0.93 17.93 19.45
N ALA A 388 -0.32 18.11 19.91
CA ALA A 388 -1.25 17.01 20.15
C ALA A 388 -1.63 16.28 18.86
N LEU A 389 -1.95 17.04 17.80
CA LEU A 389 -2.19 16.48 16.48
C LEU A 389 -0.93 15.82 15.92
N GLY A 390 0.24 16.40 16.10
CA GLY A 390 1.52 15.80 15.70
C GLY A 390 1.74 14.43 16.34
N LYS A 391 1.54 14.33 17.66
CA LYS A 391 1.58 13.05 18.39
C LYS A 391 0.54 12.05 17.87
N LEU A 392 -0.66 12.51 17.53
CA LEU A 392 -1.70 11.67 16.93
C LEU A 392 -1.31 11.17 15.52
N ILE A 393 -0.69 12.01 14.69
CA ILE A 393 -0.17 11.59 13.37
C ILE A 393 0.89 10.50 13.54
N TYR A 394 1.83 10.65 14.49
CA TYR A 394 2.83 9.61 14.75
C TYR A 394 2.22 8.28 15.20
N ARG A 395 1.14 8.31 16.00
CA ARG A 395 0.39 7.10 16.37
C ARG A 395 -0.30 6.45 15.18
N VAL A 396 -1.00 7.25 14.37
CA VAL A 396 -1.63 6.78 13.13
C VAL A 396 -0.59 6.16 12.19
N LYS A 397 0.59 6.78 12.08
CA LYS A 397 1.73 6.26 11.32
C LYS A 397 2.24 4.93 11.88
N ALA A 398 2.36 4.79 13.21
CA ALA A 398 2.82 3.54 13.83
C ALA A 398 1.85 2.37 13.53
N VAL A 399 0.53 2.61 13.64
CA VAL A 399 -0.48 1.60 13.27
C VAL A 399 -0.45 1.32 11.77
N HIS A 400 -0.30 2.35 10.93
CA HIS A 400 -0.13 2.19 9.49
C HIS A 400 1.09 1.32 9.15
N ASP A 401 2.22 1.53 9.83
CA ASP A 401 3.47 0.80 9.58
C ASP A 401 3.34 -0.66 10.02
N VAL A 402 2.65 -0.95 11.13
CA VAL A 402 2.31 -2.33 11.52
C VAL A 402 1.36 -2.97 10.51
N ILE A 403 0.31 -2.28 10.05
CA ILE A 403 -0.59 -2.83 9.03
C ILE A 403 0.18 -3.10 7.73
N LYS A 404 1.11 -2.22 7.36
CA LYS A 404 1.96 -2.42 6.19
C LYS A 404 2.89 -3.63 6.37
N GLU A 405 3.57 -3.75 7.51
CA GLU A 405 4.43 -4.89 7.83
C GLU A 405 3.64 -6.20 7.79
N THR A 406 2.42 -6.24 8.35
CA THR A 406 1.56 -7.43 8.23
C THR A 406 1.13 -7.74 6.81
N ALA A 407 0.89 -6.72 5.99
CA ALA A 407 0.55 -6.91 4.58
C ALA A 407 1.77 -7.41 3.76
N ASP A 408 2.98 -6.95 4.10
CA ASP A 408 4.26 -7.39 3.51
C ASP A 408 4.58 -8.85 3.90
N ILE A 409 4.39 -9.21 5.17
CA ILE A 409 4.54 -10.59 5.66
C ILE A 409 3.53 -11.52 4.98
N SER A 410 2.27 -11.08 4.85
CA SER A 410 1.19 -11.89 4.28
C SER A 410 1.31 -12.08 2.75
N SER A 411 2.08 -11.24 2.03
CA SER A 411 2.39 -11.40 0.60
C SER A 411 3.70 -12.15 0.34
N GLY A 412 4.49 -12.44 1.39
CA GLY A 412 5.78 -13.13 1.27
C GLY A 412 6.93 -12.25 0.78
N LEU A 413 6.77 -10.92 0.80
CA LEU A 413 7.79 -9.96 0.35
C LEU A 413 8.82 -9.60 1.44
N ALA A 414 8.58 -9.96 2.70
CA ALA A 414 9.49 -9.73 3.83
C ALA A 414 9.95 -11.05 4.48
N GLU A 415 11.27 -11.21 4.71
CA GLU A 415 11.80 -12.24 5.61
C GLU A 415 11.46 -11.85 7.06
N ALA A 416 10.87 -12.79 7.80
CA ALA A 416 10.33 -12.58 9.14
C ALA A 416 11.36 -11.92 10.10
N SER A 417 11.17 -10.63 10.39
CA SER A 417 11.75 -10.00 11.57
C SER A 417 10.95 -10.40 12.80
N ASN A 418 11.43 -11.39 13.56
CA ASN A 418 11.08 -11.75 14.95
C ASN A 418 9.60 -11.79 15.39
N ILE A 419 8.62 -11.75 14.49
CA ILE A 419 7.20 -11.83 14.83
C ILE A 419 6.60 -13.07 14.16
N SER A 420 6.29 -14.05 15.03
CA SER A 420 5.47 -15.26 14.84
C SER A 420 5.47 -15.96 13.46
N HIS A 421 5.92 -17.21 13.48
CA HIS A 421 5.90 -18.21 12.39
C HIS A 421 4.50 -18.61 11.85
N THR A 422 3.46 -17.77 11.95
CA THR A 422 2.06 -18.20 11.82
C THR A 422 1.31 -17.64 10.61
N VAL A 423 1.98 -16.97 9.67
CA VAL A 423 1.30 -16.43 8.48
C VAL A 423 1.97 -16.96 7.21
N GLU A 424 1.44 -18.05 6.66
CA GLU A 424 1.79 -18.48 5.30
C GLU A 424 1.27 -17.45 4.29
N GLY A 425 2.08 -17.09 3.28
CA GLY A 425 1.74 -16.09 2.27
C GLY A 425 0.43 -16.43 1.53
N PHE A 426 -0.64 -15.68 1.85
CA PHE A 426 -1.99 -15.93 1.32
C PHE A 426 -2.50 -14.79 0.44
N LEU A 427 -1.86 -13.61 0.44
CA LEU A 427 -2.28 -12.44 -0.32
C LEU A 427 -1.73 -12.47 -1.75
N SER A 428 -2.59 -12.17 -2.72
CA SER A 428 -2.17 -11.92 -4.11
C SER A 428 -1.41 -10.59 -4.21
N GLU A 429 -0.42 -10.51 -5.09
CA GLU A 429 0.39 -9.30 -5.35
C GLU A 429 -0.49 -8.08 -5.71
N ASP A 430 -1.60 -8.32 -6.43
CA ASP A 430 -2.58 -7.28 -6.77
C ASP A 430 -3.36 -6.75 -5.56
N ASP A 431 -3.71 -7.62 -4.60
CA ASP A 431 -4.46 -7.24 -3.41
C ASP A 431 -3.55 -6.58 -2.38
N HIS A 432 -2.29 -7.00 -2.31
CA HIS A 432 -1.23 -6.32 -1.57
C HIS A 432 -1.04 -4.86 -2.06
N ASN A 433 -0.91 -4.67 -3.38
CA ASN A 433 -0.78 -3.33 -3.97
C ASN A 433 -2.00 -2.43 -3.70
N LYS A 434 -3.22 -2.99 -3.70
CA LYS A 434 -4.44 -2.24 -3.33
C LYS A 434 -4.43 -1.80 -1.87
N VAL A 435 -3.97 -2.66 -0.96
CA VAL A 435 -3.88 -2.33 0.48
C VAL A 435 -2.83 -1.24 0.70
N VAL A 436 -1.65 -1.36 0.11
CA VAL A 436 -0.58 -0.35 0.20
C VAL A 436 -1.02 1.01 -0.38
N SER A 437 -1.75 1.01 -1.51
CA SER A 437 -2.32 2.24 -2.07
C SER A 437 -3.32 2.88 -1.09
N LYS A 438 -4.25 2.10 -0.56
CA LYS A 438 -5.27 2.60 0.39
C LYS A 438 -4.67 3.09 1.70
N LEU A 439 -3.59 2.45 2.17
CA LEU A 439 -2.85 2.90 3.34
C LEU A 439 -2.17 4.26 3.12
N LYS A 440 -1.59 4.47 1.93
CA LYS A 440 -1.05 5.79 1.54
C LYS A 440 -2.15 6.84 1.45
N ASP A 441 -3.29 6.50 0.84
CA ASP A 441 -4.43 7.42 0.73
C ASP A 441 -5.00 7.78 2.11
N LEU A 442 -5.06 6.82 3.04
CA LEU A 442 -5.47 7.04 4.43
C LEU A 442 -4.57 8.05 5.13
N LEU A 443 -3.25 7.87 5.03
CA LEU A 443 -2.29 8.77 5.65
C LEU A 443 -2.45 10.21 5.11
N ILE A 444 -2.60 10.35 3.78
CA ILE A 444 -2.83 11.64 3.12
C ILE A 444 -4.14 12.28 3.60
N SER A 445 -5.24 11.52 3.65
CA SER A 445 -6.54 12.03 4.09
C SER A 445 -6.51 12.53 5.55
N VAL A 446 -5.87 11.76 6.45
CA VAL A 446 -5.69 12.15 7.85
C VAL A 446 -4.82 13.42 7.98
N CYS A 447 -3.69 13.49 7.25
CA CYS A 447 -2.85 14.69 7.17
C CYS A 447 -3.64 15.92 6.67
N ASP A 448 -4.42 15.77 5.60
CA ASP A 448 -5.19 16.86 5.00
C ASP A 448 -6.28 17.38 5.94
N TYR A 449 -7.01 16.48 6.62
CA TYR A 449 -8.01 16.87 7.61
C TYR A 449 -7.40 17.59 8.81
N PHE A 450 -6.24 17.15 9.31
CA PHE A 450 -5.58 17.81 10.45
C PHE A 450 -5.11 19.21 10.07
N ASN A 451 -4.56 19.37 8.86
CA ASN A 451 -4.21 20.68 8.32
C ASN A 451 -5.43 21.58 8.11
N GLU A 452 -6.55 21.05 7.61
CA GLU A 452 -7.81 21.80 7.43
C GLU A 452 -8.37 22.28 8.78
N ARG A 453 -8.31 21.43 9.81
CA ARG A 453 -8.82 21.79 11.13
C ARG A 453 -7.95 22.85 11.82
N LEU A 454 -6.61 22.77 11.70
CA LEU A 454 -5.73 23.85 12.13
C LEU A 454 -5.95 25.13 11.30
N ALA A 455 -6.17 25.01 9.98
CA ALA A 455 -6.47 26.14 9.11
C ALA A 455 -7.76 26.88 9.51
N ALA A 456 -8.77 26.14 9.95
CA ALA A 456 -10.00 26.71 10.50
C ALA A 456 -9.73 27.52 11.78
N LEU A 457 -8.90 27.00 12.70
CA LEU A 457 -8.49 27.72 13.92
C LEU A 457 -7.64 28.97 13.63
N VAL A 458 -6.87 28.94 12.54
CA VAL A 458 -6.08 30.09 12.06
C VAL A 458 -7.00 31.19 11.51
N SER A 459 -8.02 30.79 10.74
CA SER A 459 -8.90 31.73 10.03
C SER A 459 -9.87 32.49 10.94
N THR A 460 -10.21 31.95 12.12
CA THR A 460 -11.19 32.55 13.04
C THR A 460 -10.71 33.80 13.79
N GLN A 461 -9.40 34.09 13.81
CA GLN A 461 -8.84 35.21 14.58
C GLN A 461 -8.92 36.58 13.89
N ASN A 462 -9.46 36.65 12.66
CA ASN A 462 -9.28 37.81 11.76
C ASN A 462 -9.82 39.15 12.30
N ASP A 463 -10.77 39.14 13.24
CA ASP A 463 -11.66 40.30 13.40
C ASP A 463 -11.25 41.36 14.44
N LYS A 464 -10.52 41.07 15.53
CA LYS A 464 -10.40 42.07 16.64
C LYS A 464 -9.08 42.18 17.41
N SER A 465 -8.20 41.18 17.45
CA SER A 465 -6.91 41.30 18.16
C SER A 465 -5.80 41.80 17.21
N SER A 466 -5.07 42.84 17.63
CA SER A 466 -3.83 43.23 16.94
C SER A 466 -2.74 42.25 17.30
N ILE A 467 -2.44 41.34 16.39
CA ILE A 467 -1.32 40.40 16.53
C ILE A 467 -0.02 41.21 16.50
N GLY A 468 0.83 41.03 17.50
CA GLY A 468 2.17 41.61 17.54
C GLY A 468 3.11 41.01 16.47
N THR A 469 4.21 41.69 16.16
CA THR A 469 5.25 41.13 15.26
C THR A 469 5.80 39.80 15.79
N TYR A 470 6.01 39.70 17.10
CA TYR A 470 6.50 38.49 17.77
C TYR A 470 5.51 37.32 17.66
N GLU A 471 4.24 37.60 17.92
CA GLU A 471 3.15 36.62 17.86
C GLU A 471 2.96 36.05 16.45
N PHE A 472 3.14 36.90 15.43
CA PHE A 472 3.09 36.47 14.04
C PHE A 472 4.28 35.58 13.65
N ALA A 473 5.48 35.88 14.16
CA ALA A 473 6.66 35.04 13.95
C ALA A 473 6.52 33.66 14.61
N GLU A 474 5.93 33.60 15.82
CA GLU A 474 5.61 32.35 16.49
C GLU A 474 4.57 31.53 15.69
N LEU A 475 3.53 32.19 15.16
CA LEU A 475 2.57 31.54 14.26
C LEU A 475 3.23 30.94 13.02
N SER A 476 4.10 31.70 12.35
CA SER A 476 4.84 31.23 11.16
C SER A 476 5.64 29.98 11.48
N LYS A 477 6.33 29.98 12.63
CA LYS A 477 7.13 28.85 13.08
C LYS A 477 6.27 27.61 13.33
N ILE A 478 5.12 27.75 14.00
CA ILE A 478 4.23 26.61 14.27
C ILE A 478 3.65 26.03 12.97
N VAL A 479 3.25 26.89 12.03
CA VAL A 479 2.73 26.46 10.72
C VAL A 479 3.81 25.73 9.92
N GLU A 480 5.04 26.24 9.90
CA GLU A 480 6.16 25.57 9.22
C GLU A 480 6.53 24.24 9.87
N GLU A 481 6.65 24.18 11.21
CA GLU A 481 6.94 22.95 11.93
C GLU A 481 5.87 21.88 11.67
N PHE A 482 4.59 22.23 11.75
CA PHE A 482 3.50 21.28 11.54
C PHE A 482 3.39 20.82 10.07
N THR A 483 3.55 21.73 9.11
CA THR A 483 3.51 21.37 7.69
C THR A 483 4.70 20.50 7.30
N ASN A 484 5.90 20.78 7.82
CA ASN A 484 7.08 19.93 7.62
C ASN A 484 6.90 18.54 8.23
N LEU A 485 6.26 18.45 9.41
CA LEU A 485 5.91 17.16 10.02
C LEU A 485 4.95 16.36 9.11
N CYS A 486 3.88 16.99 8.62
CA CYS A 486 2.94 16.36 7.69
C CYS A 486 3.64 15.92 6.39
N GLU A 487 4.50 16.75 5.82
CA GLU A 487 5.25 16.45 4.60
C GLU A 487 6.23 15.28 4.79
N SER A 488 6.89 15.20 5.94
CA SER A 488 7.82 14.10 6.27
C SER A 488 7.12 12.74 6.41
N ILE A 489 5.83 12.75 6.79
CA ILE A 489 5.03 11.54 7.02
C ILE A 489 4.28 11.15 5.75
N CYS A 490 3.61 12.09 5.10
CA CYS A 490 2.73 11.87 3.96
C CYS A 490 3.45 11.93 2.58
N GLY A 491 4.62 12.58 2.50
CA GLY A 491 5.34 12.79 1.24
C GLY A 491 4.65 13.76 0.27
N LYS A 492 3.53 14.37 0.67
CA LYS A 492 2.76 15.38 -0.06
C LYS A 492 2.58 16.62 0.81
N GLN A 493 2.61 17.80 0.18
CA GLN A 493 2.38 19.08 0.86
C GLN A 493 0.88 19.39 0.91
N SER A 494 0.30 19.45 2.12
CA SER A 494 -1.07 19.90 2.31
C SER A 494 -1.12 21.44 2.23
N ALA A 495 -1.93 21.98 1.32
CA ALA A 495 -1.96 23.42 1.03
C ALA A 495 -2.90 24.23 1.93
N SER A 496 -3.82 23.58 2.67
CA SER A 496 -4.89 24.24 3.43
C SER A 496 -4.37 25.17 4.53
N LEU A 497 -3.45 24.68 5.36
CA LEU A 497 -2.86 25.48 6.45
C LEU A 497 -1.97 26.62 5.92
N LYS A 498 -1.14 26.35 4.90
CA LYS A 498 -0.31 27.37 4.22
C LYS A 498 -1.18 28.47 3.58
N ALA A 499 -2.33 28.10 3.01
CA ALA A 499 -3.27 29.06 2.42
C ALA A 499 -3.92 29.94 3.49
N ALA A 500 -4.40 29.35 4.60
CA ALA A 500 -4.96 30.12 5.72
C ALA A 500 -3.92 31.07 6.33
N PHE A 501 -2.70 30.60 6.54
CA PHE A 501 -1.58 31.43 7.00
C PHE A 501 -1.30 32.59 6.03
N LYS A 502 -1.27 32.34 4.71
CA LYS A 502 -1.05 33.40 3.70
C LYS A 502 -2.15 34.47 3.73
N ILE A 503 -3.40 34.08 3.95
CA ILE A 503 -4.53 35.02 4.12
C ILE A 503 -4.30 35.89 5.37
N GLN A 504 -3.94 35.28 6.49
CA GLN A 504 -3.66 36.00 7.73
C GLN A 504 -2.42 36.91 7.62
N ALA A 505 -1.35 36.45 6.96
CA ALA A 505 -0.15 37.22 6.66
C ALA A 505 -0.47 38.46 5.83
N SER A 506 -1.33 38.30 4.81
CA SER A 506 -1.75 39.42 3.95
C SER A 506 -2.59 40.43 4.72
N SER A 507 -3.53 39.97 5.55
CA SER A 507 -4.33 40.83 6.44
C SER A 507 -3.44 41.59 7.45
N TYR A 508 -2.46 40.90 8.04
CA TYR A 508 -1.45 41.51 8.92
C TYR A 508 -0.66 42.60 8.21
N VAL A 509 -0.09 42.31 7.03
CA VAL A 509 0.68 43.29 6.24
C VAL A 509 -0.17 44.48 5.84
N GLN A 510 -1.45 44.28 5.52
CA GLN A 510 -2.37 45.37 5.21
C GLN A 510 -2.66 46.24 6.45
N LYS A 511 -2.91 45.64 7.63
CA LYS A 511 -3.08 46.36 8.90
C LYS A 511 -1.79 47.13 9.26
N PHE A 512 -0.63 46.49 9.12
CA PHE A 512 0.69 47.11 9.31
C PHE A 512 0.86 48.33 8.41
N ASN A 513 0.57 48.21 7.12
CA ASN A 513 0.66 49.31 6.16
C ASN A 513 -0.27 50.47 6.52
N ASN A 514 -1.53 50.19 6.88
CA ASN A 514 -2.50 51.21 7.27
C ASN A 514 -2.08 51.95 8.54
N GLN A 515 -1.54 51.25 9.54
CA GLN A 515 -0.99 51.87 10.75
C GLN A 515 0.19 52.80 10.45
N ARG A 516 1.09 52.42 9.53
CA ARG A 516 2.25 53.24 9.17
C ARG A 516 1.85 54.44 8.31
N LYS A 517 0.94 54.28 7.35
CA LYS A 517 0.36 55.37 6.58
C LYS A 517 -0.35 56.40 7.47
N THR A 518 -1.18 55.95 8.41
CA THR A 518 -1.88 56.85 9.33
C THR A 518 -0.92 57.57 10.27
N LYS A 519 0.10 56.89 10.79
CA LYS A 519 1.19 57.52 11.57
C LYS A 519 1.94 58.57 10.76
N LEU A 520 2.31 58.25 9.52
CA LEU A 520 3.01 59.16 8.62
C LEU A 520 2.18 60.42 8.32
N ASN A 521 0.90 60.26 7.94
CA ASN A 521 0.02 61.39 7.63
C ASN A 521 -0.18 62.31 8.84
N ARG A 522 -0.40 61.74 10.03
CA ARG A 522 -0.53 62.54 11.27
C ARG A 522 0.72 63.36 11.56
N LEU A 523 1.90 62.79 11.33
CA LEU A 523 3.17 63.46 11.60
C LEU A 523 3.51 64.50 10.52
N LEU A 524 3.20 64.23 9.25
CA LEU A 524 3.30 65.20 8.17
C LEU A 524 2.41 66.42 8.40
N ASP A 525 1.18 66.21 8.85
CA ASP A 525 0.22 67.29 9.10
C ASP A 525 0.62 68.20 10.27
N ALA A 526 1.34 67.64 11.25
CA ALA A 526 1.88 68.36 12.40
C ALA A 526 3.24 69.02 12.15
N ASP A 527 3.91 68.74 11.02
CA ASP A 527 5.26 69.21 10.75
C ASP A 527 5.29 70.70 10.39
N ARG A 528 6.25 71.42 10.98
CA ARG A 528 6.46 72.86 10.79
C ARG A 528 7.47 73.18 9.69
N TRP A 529 8.01 72.18 8.99
CA TRP A 529 8.94 72.37 7.86
C TRP A 529 10.19 73.17 8.25
N LYS A 530 10.74 72.86 9.43
CA LYS A 530 11.99 73.43 9.93
C LYS A 530 13.08 72.37 9.92
N SER A 531 14.34 72.83 9.94
CA SER A 531 15.49 71.95 10.12
C SER A 531 15.34 71.15 11.41
N ALA A 532 15.41 69.82 11.31
CA ALA A 532 15.36 68.92 12.44
C ALA A 532 16.77 68.43 12.80
N GLU A 533 17.02 68.23 14.09
CA GLU A 533 18.24 67.57 14.56
C GLU A 533 18.13 66.06 14.27
N VAL A 534 19.22 65.47 13.81
CA VAL A 534 19.28 64.07 13.38
C VAL A 534 19.74 63.20 14.54
N PRO A 535 18.90 62.26 15.03
CA PRO A 535 19.33 61.27 16.00
C PRO A 535 20.33 60.28 15.38
N MET A 536 21.30 59.83 16.17
CA MET A 536 22.31 58.85 15.72
C MET A 536 21.67 57.54 15.22
N GLU A 537 20.52 57.13 15.76
CA GLU A 537 19.77 55.96 15.28
C GLU A 537 19.47 56.05 13.78
N ILE A 538 19.08 57.24 13.30
CA ILE A 538 18.73 57.46 11.89
C ILE A 538 19.99 57.46 11.01
N GLN A 539 21.09 58.03 11.49
CA GLN A 539 22.38 57.96 10.80
C GLN A 539 22.82 56.50 10.60
N ILE A 540 22.72 55.67 11.65
CA ILE A 540 23.04 54.22 11.56
C ILE A 540 22.14 53.51 10.55
N LEU A 541 20.84 53.82 10.50
CA LEU A 541 19.92 53.23 9.53
C LEU A 541 20.31 53.58 8.08
N VAL A 542 20.66 54.84 7.84
CA VAL A 542 21.08 55.32 6.53
C VAL A 542 22.42 54.69 6.12
N ASP A 543 23.39 54.61 7.04
CA ASP A 543 24.68 53.98 6.78
C ASP A 543 24.54 52.48 6.46
N LYS A 544 23.64 51.77 7.15
CA LYS A 544 23.32 50.37 6.85
C LYS A 544 22.66 50.20 5.48
N LEU A 545 21.73 51.08 5.11
CA LEU A 545 21.13 51.09 3.78
C LEU A 545 22.18 51.38 2.69
N ALA A 546 23.13 52.27 2.97
CA ALA A 546 24.22 52.61 2.05
C ALA A 546 25.15 51.42 1.77
N GLN A 547 25.42 50.59 2.79
CA GLN A 547 26.25 49.39 2.68
C GLN A 547 25.60 48.30 1.82
N GLY A 548 24.26 48.34 1.65
CA GLY A 548 23.52 47.38 0.84
C GLY A 548 23.22 46.06 1.55
N ASP A 549 23.52 45.96 2.85
CA ASP A 549 23.25 44.77 3.66
C ASP A 549 21.74 44.60 3.94
N VAL A 550 21.31 43.34 4.05
CA VAL A 550 19.92 43.00 4.39
C VAL A 550 19.62 43.41 5.83
N MET A 551 18.55 44.19 6.02
CA MET A 551 18.16 44.74 7.31
C MET A 551 17.41 43.68 8.11
N LYS A 552 18.10 43.08 9.09
CA LYS A 552 17.55 42.01 9.95
C LYS A 552 16.83 42.52 11.20
N SER A 553 17.21 43.69 11.69
CA SER A 553 16.63 44.28 12.90
C SER A 553 16.75 45.79 12.89
N LEU A 554 15.79 46.46 13.54
CA LEU A 554 15.96 47.87 13.88
C LEU A 554 17.04 48.00 14.97
N PRO A 555 17.85 49.07 14.94
CA PRO A 555 18.58 49.51 16.13
C PRO A 555 17.59 49.60 17.30
N GLY A 556 17.89 48.93 18.41
CA GLY A 556 16.93 48.77 19.51
C GLY A 556 16.44 50.11 20.04
N SER A 557 15.14 50.19 20.37
CA SER A 557 14.68 51.16 21.38
C SER A 557 15.54 50.93 22.62
N PRO A 558 16.18 51.95 23.19
CA PRO A 558 17.10 51.74 24.30
C PRO A 558 16.34 51.13 25.48
N THR A 559 16.77 49.95 25.92
CA THR A 559 16.44 49.43 27.24
C THR A 559 17.25 50.23 28.26
N GLU A 560 16.63 50.64 29.37
CA GLU A 560 17.19 51.59 30.35
C GLU A 560 18.59 51.23 30.89
N GLU A 561 19.01 49.97 30.80
CA GLU A 561 20.29 49.49 31.32
C GLU A 561 21.49 49.64 30.37
N GLN A 562 21.27 49.96 29.07
CA GLN A 562 22.37 50.22 28.11
C GLN A 562 22.73 51.70 27.95
N LEU A 563 22.04 52.59 28.68
CA LEU A 563 22.21 54.05 28.58
C LEU A 563 23.54 54.59 29.13
N SER A 564 24.35 53.79 29.82
CA SER A 564 25.44 54.35 30.63
C SER A 564 26.83 54.36 30.00
N THR A 565 27.10 53.71 28.85
CA THR A 565 28.51 53.58 28.40
C THR A 565 28.85 53.80 26.93
N LYS A 566 27.90 53.98 25.99
CA LYS A 566 28.29 54.20 24.57
C LYS A 566 27.53 55.25 23.74
N TYR A 567 26.44 55.85 24.23
CA TYR A 567 25.66 56.83 23.45
C TYR A 567 25.49 58.14 24.23
N LEU A 568 26.57 58.91 24.30
CA LEU A 568 26.58 60.29 24.78
C LEU A 568 26.95 61.25 23.62
N SER A 569 26.50 60.93 22.41
CA SER A 569 26.75 61.73 21.21
C SER A 569 25.51 62.56 20.88
N LYS A 570 25.67 63.88 21.00
CA LYS A 570 24.68 64.92 20.66
C LYS A 570 24.07 64.70 19.27
N ALA A 571 22.77 64.98 19.13
CA ALA A 571 22.10 65.04 17.84
C ALA A 571 22.84 66.01 16.91
N THR A 572 23.00 65.64 15.64
CA THR A 572 23.72 66.46 14.66
C THR A 572 22.74 67.34 13.88
N PRO A 573 23.15 68.55 13.45
CA PRO A 573 22.28 69.47 12.72
C PRO A 573 22.01 69.01 11.27
N ALA A 574 22.81 68.09 10.73
CA ALA A 574 22.66 67.54 9.39
C ALA A 574 22.98 66.04 9.37
N LEU A 575 22.35 65.32 8.44
CA LEU A 575 22.63 63.92 8.11
C LEU A 575 23.81 63.86 7.14
N LYS A 576 24.77 62.96 7.35
CA LYS A 576 25.94 62.84 6.47
C LYS A 576 25.80 61.63 5.55
N ILE A 577 25.91 61.83 4.24
CA ILE A 577 25.95 60.76 3.26
C ILE A 577 27.19 60.97 2.39
N GLY A 578 28.18 60.09 2.58
CA GLY A 578 29.49 60.23 1.93
C GLY A 578 30.15 61.58 2.28
N THR A 579 30.30 62.45 1.28
CA THR A 579 30.87 63.81 1.42
C THR A 579 29.82 64.91 1.57
N GLN A 580 28.53 64.60 1.41
CA GLN A 580 27.46 65.60 1.43
C GLN A 580 26.72 65.65 2.77
N GLU A 581 26.36 66.86 3.18
CA GLU A 581 25.50 67.12 4.33
C GLU A 581 24.05 67.37 3.86
N TYR A 582 23.10 66.77 4.56
CA TYR A 582 21.67 66.85 4.29
C TYR A 582 20.97 67.51 5.46
N VAL A 583 20.55 68.76 5.28
CA VAL A 583 19.69 69.49 6.22
C VAL A 583 18.24 69.18 5.86
N ILE A 584 17.52 68.51 6.76
CA ILE A 584 16.23 67.88 6.46
C ILE A 584 15.17 68.16 7.52
N VAL A 585 13.93 67.86 7.15
CA VAL A 585 12.74 68.04 7.99
C VAL A 585 12.47 66.78 8.82
N GLY A 586 11.87 66.95 10.00
CA GLY A 586 11.57 65.87 10.95
C GLY A 586 10.72 64.74 10.36
N ALA A 587 9.72 65.05 9.51
CA ALA A 587 8.91 64.03 8.86
C ALA A 587 9.72 63.02 8.02
N VAL A 588 10.86 63.42 7.45
CA VAL A 588 11.69 62.55 6.61
C VAL A 588 12.51 61.59 7.46
N LEU A 589 12.97 62.03 8.64
CA LEU A 589 13.63 61.15 9.60
C LEU A 589 12.70 60.00 10.02
N ILE A 590 11.42 60.32 10.22
CA ILE A 590 10.40 59.33 10.56
C ILE A 590 10.14 58.43 9.35
N LEU A 591 10.07 58.97 8.14
CA LEU A 591 9.93 58.18 6.92
C LEU A 591 11.07 57.17 6.78
N ILE A 592 12.33 57.55 7.05
CA ILE A 592 13.49 56.65 7.01
C ILE A 592 13.33 55.52 8.03
N ARG A 593 12.87 55.85 9.26
CA ARG A 593 12.56 54.82 10.26
C ARG A 593 11.45 53.88 9.80
N LEU A 594 10.40 54.41 9.17
CA LEU A 594 9.32 53.59 8.62
C LEU A 594 9.85 52.70 7.48
N ILE A 595 10.65 53.22 6.55
CA ILE A 595 11.29 52.43 5.48
C ILE A 595 12.07 51.25 6.10
N ALA A 596 12.84 51.49 7.16
CA ALA A 596 13.55 50.42 7.87
C ALA A 596 12.60 49.38 8.50
N GLU A 597 11.46 49.78 9.07
CA GLU A 597 10.43 48.84 9.56
C GLU A 597 9.86 47.95 8.44
N TYR A 598 9.65 48.49 7.23
CA TYR A 598 9.23 47.69 6.07
C TYR A 598 10.33 46.73 5.61
N CYS A 599 11.59 47.14 5.66
CA CYS A 599 12.72 46.27 5.30
C CYS A 599 12.85 45.09 6.26
N VAL A 600 12.73 45.31 7.57
CA VAL A 600 12.73 44.23 8.57
C VAL A 600 11.51 43.32 8.41
N CYS A 601 10.32 43.88 8.21
CA CYS A 601 9.10 43.09 7.95
C CYS A 601 9.26 42.21 6.69
N ALA A 602 9.94 42.71 5.65
CA ALA A 602 10.24 41.93 4.45
C ALA A 602 11.27 40.81 4.70
N TYR A 603 12.21 41.02 5.63
CA TYR A 603 13.15 39.98 6.06
C TYR A 603 12.45 38.86 6.85
N ASP A 604 11.53 39.23 7.76
CA ASP A 604 10.76 38.26 8.55
C ASP A 604 9.76 37.48 7.68
N LEU A 605 9.17 38.13 6.67
CA LEU A 605 8.15 37.57 5.78
C LEU A 605 8.63 37.52 4.32
N GLN A 606 9.68 36.74 4.06
CA GLN A 606 10.31 36.65 2.75
C GLN A 606 9.34 36.26 1.64
N PHE A 607 8.37 35.39 1.91
CA PHE A 607 7.35 34.96 0.94
C PHE A 607 6.32 36.06 0.58
N LEU A 608 6.20 37.12 1.39
CA LEU A 608 5.35 38.30 1.13
C LEU A 608 6.15 39.55 0.73
N SER A 609 7.46 39.45 0.61
CA SER A 609 8.38 40.54 0.25
C SER A 609 7.92 41.36 -0.97
N SER A 610 7.38 40.70 -2.01
CA SER A 610 6.81 41.37 -3.19
C SER A 610 5.64 42.31 -2.84
N THR A 611 4.72 41.84 -2.00
CA THR A 611 3.56 42.62 -1.53
C THR A 611 3.99 43.76 -0.61
N ILE A 612 4.96 43.51 0.28
CA ILE A 612 5.51 44.52 1.19
C ILE A 612 6.21 45.64 0.40
N GLY A 613 6.98 45.28 -0.64
CA GLY A 613 7.63 46.25 -1.53
C GLY A 613 6.62 47.14 -2.27
N LYS A 614 5.50 46.58 -2.73
CA LYS A 614 4.40 47.37 -3.34
C LYS A 614 3.78 48.34 -2.33
N HIS A 615 3.55 47.92 -1.10
CA HIS A 615 3.03 48.80 -0.04
C HIS A 615 4.03 49.89 0.35
N LEU A 616 5.33 49.60 0.35
CA LEU A 616 6.37 50.61 0.58
C LEU A 616 6.39 51.66 -0.54
N ALA A 617 6.29 51.24 -1.81
CA ALA A 617 6.16 52.17 -2.93
C ALA A 617 4.90 53.06 -2.79
N GLU A 618 3.79 52.49 -2.32
CA GLU A 618 2.56 53.24 -2.04
C GLU A 618 2.72 54.24 -0.87
N LEU A 619 3.46 53.87 0.18
CA LEU A 619 3.81 54.76 1.30
C LEU A 619 4.64 55.95 0.81
N LEU A 620 5.66 55.71 -0.03
CA LEU A 620 6.48 56.77 -0.62
C LEU A 620 5.66 57.68 -1.54
N ARG A 621 4.74 57.12 -2.34
CA ARG A 621 3.81 57.91 -3.15
C ARG A 621 2.88 58.76 -2.29
N THR A 622 2.40 58.22 -1.17
CA THR A 622 1.58 58.94 -0.18
C THR A 622 2.37 60.10 0.43
N PHE A 623 3.63 59.86 0.82
CA PHE A 623 4.53 60.90 1.29
C PHE A 623 4.71 62.02 0.26
N ASN A 624 5.02 61.69 -0.99
CA ASN A 624 5.23 62.67 -2.05
C ASN A 624 3.97 63.51 -2.32
N SER A 625 2.82 62.85 -2.45
CA SER A 625 1.52 63.50 -2.65
C SER A 625 1.17 64.45 -1.50
N ARG A 626 1.33 63.99 -0.25
CA ARG A 626 1.04 64.81 0.92
C ARG A 626 2.03 65.97 1.10
N CYS A 627 3.32 65.74 0.82
CA CYS A 627 4.34 66.78 0.78
C CYS A 627 3.98 67.88 -0.25
N SER A 628 3.53 67.49 -1.44
CA SER A 628 3.10 68.44 -2.49
C SER A 628 1.89 69.26 -2.03
N GLN A 629 0.88 68.63 -1.43
CA GLN A 629 -0.29 69.33 -0.89
C GLN A 629 0.08 70.32 0.22
N LEU A 630 0.95 69.91 1.15
CA LEU A 630 1.36 70.72 2.30
C LEU A 630 2.21 71.92 1.86
N VAL A 631 3.17 71.71 0.96
CA VAL A 631 4.16 72.70 0.57
C VAL A 631 3.73 73.51 -0.66
N LEU A 632 3.43 72.87 -1.79
CA LEU A 632 3.00 73.56 -3.02
C LEU A 632 1.54 74.00 -2.96
N GLY A 633 0.67 73.13 -2.42
CA GLY A 633 -0.76 73.40 -2.24
C GLY A 633 -1.09 74.31 -1.05
N ALA A 634 -0.07 74.76 -0.32
CA ALA A 634 -0.18 75.61 0.86
C ALA A 634 -1.07 75.09 2.01
N ALA A 635 -1.37 73.79 2.03
CA ALA A 635 -2.19 73.19 3.07
C ALA A 635 -1.53 73.25 4.46
N ALA A 636 -0.18 73.34 4.53
CA ALA A 636 0.55 73.49 5.78
C ALA A 636 0.23 74.79 6.55
N ILE A 637 -0.34 75.80 5.88
CA ILE A 637 -0.83 77.03 6.54
C ILE A 637 -2.01 76.69 7.46
N GLN A 638 -2.91 75.82 7.00
CA GLN A 638 -4.11 75.43 7.73
C GLN A 638 -3.83 74.29 8.73
N THR A 639 -3.01 73.31 8.37
CA THR A 639 -2.77 72.11 9.19
C THR A 639 -1.68 72.30 10.24
N ALA A 640 -0.53 72.90 9.87
CA ALA A 640 0.62 73.06 10.76
C ALA A 640 0.69 74.45 11.43
N GLY A 641 -0.22 75.36 11.08
CA GLY A 641 -0.29 76.72 11.64
C GLY A 641 0.82 77.65 11.15
N LEU A 642 1.39 77.41 9.97
CA LEU A 642 2.40 78.28 9.37
C LEU A 642 1.76 79.57 8.84
N LYS A 643 2.39 80.73 9.07
CA LYS A 643 1.87 82.03 8.57
C LYS A 643 2.01 82.16 7.05
N THR A 644 3.16 81.76 6.51
CA THR A 644 3.48 81.78 5.08
C THR A 644 4.48 80.68 4.74
N ILE A 645 4.47 80.22 3.48
CA ILE A 645 5.46 79.27 2.97
C ILE A 645 6.64 80.07 2.41
N THR A 646 7.79 79.95 3.06
CA THR A 646 9.02 80.67 2.72
C THR A 646 9.91 79.87 1.75
N SER A 647 10.87 80.54 1.12
CA SER A 647 11.90 79.89 0.30
C SER A 647 12.71 78.85 1.07
N THR A 648 12.92 79.05 2.38
CA THR A 648 13.54 78.05 3.27
C THR A 648 12.73 76.75 3.33
N ASN A 649 11.40 76.84 3.43
CA ASN A 649 10.54 75.65 3.54
C ASN A 649 10.52 74.88 2.22
N LEU A 650 10.53 75.58 1.08
CA LEU A 650 10.66 74.98 -0.25
C LEU A 650 12.02 74.30 -0.44
N ALA A 651 13.11 74.94 -0.02
CA ALA A 651 14.45 74.36 -0.08
C ALA A 651 14.58 73.13 0.83
N LEU A 652 14.05 73.16 2.05
CA LEU A 652 14.02 72.02 2.97
C LEU A 652 13.19 70.86 2.41
N ALA A 653 12.03 71.14 1.80
CA ALA A 653 11.21 70.13 1.16
C ALA A 653 11.94 69.50 -0.04
N SER A 654 12.60 70.31 -0.88
CA SER A 654 13.41 69.82 -2.00
C SER A 654 14.55 68.92 -1.50
N ARG A 655 15.36 69.39 -0.52
CA ARG A 655 16.47 68.60 0.03
C ARG A 655 16.02 67.31 0.69
N SER A 656 14.88 67.35 1.37
CA SER A 656 14.22 66.18 1.96
C SER A 656 13.79 65.15 0.91
N LEU A 657 13.21 65.59 -0.20
CA LEU A 657 12.82 64.70 -1.31
C LEU A 657 14.04 64.13 -2.05
N GLN A 658 15.12 64.91 -2.18
CA GLN A 658 16.40 64.41 -2.74
C GLN A 658 16.98 63.27 -1.89
N LEU A 659 16.86 63.35 -0.56
CA LEU A 659 17.26 62.26 0.33
C LEU A 659 16.38 61.01 0.11
N VAL A 660 15.07 61.17 -0.03
CA VAL A 660 14.16 60.05 -0.35
C VAL A 660 14.50 59.44 -1.71
N LEU A 661 14.83 60.27 -2.71
CA LEU A 661 15.26 59.81 -4.02
C LEU A 661 16.54 58.95 -3.93
N TRP A 662 17.49 59.36 -3.08
CA TRP A 662 18.72 58.61 -2.84
C TRP A 662 18.47 57.26 -2.15
N THR A 663 17.47 57.14 -1.27
CA THR A 663 17.20 55.85 -0.59
C THR A 663 16.54 54.80 -1.50
N ILE A 664 15.84 55.20 -2.57
CA ILE A 664 15.07 54.28 -3.44
C ILE A 664 15.95 53.17 -4.06
N PRO A 665 17.12 53.44 -4.65
CA PRO A 665 18.00 52.38 -5.18
C PRO A 665 18.45 51.37 -4.12
N HIS A 666 18.75 51.83 -2.89
CA HIS A 666 19.17 50.96 -1.80
C HIS A 666 18.02 50.05 -1.32
N ILE A 667 16.81 50.60 -1.23
CA ILE A 667 15.60 49.82 -0.94
C ILE A 667 15.37 48.78 -2.04
N ARG A 668 15.52 49.16 -3.32
CA ARG A 668 15.36 48.24 -4.45
C ARG A 668 16.31 47.06 -4.34
N ASN A 669 17.59 47.30 -4.05
CA ASN A 669 18.60 46.25 -3.86
C ASN A 669 18.24 45.31 -2.69
N HIS A 670 17.76 45.86 -1.58
CA HIS A 670 17.32 45.08 -0.42
C HIS A 670 16.20 44.09 -0.76
N PHE A 671 15.14 44.56 -1.43
CA PHE A 671 14.02 43.71 -1.84
C PHE A 671 14.40 42.72 -2.95
N GLN A 672 15.28 43.11 -3.90
CA GLN A 672 15.82 42.20 -4.91
C GLN A 672 16.62 41.05 -4.29
N THR A 673 17.40 41.33 -3.25
CA THR A 673 18.19 40.30 -2.53
C THR A 673 17.29 39.28 -1.82
N LEU A 674 16.10 39.70 -1.36
CA LEU A 674 15.15 38.83 -0.65
C LEU A 674 14.21 38.04 -1.56
N SER A 675 13.72 38.63 -2.65
CA SER A 675 12.71 37.99 -3.52
C SER A 675 13.28 37.42 -4.82
N GLY A 676 14.46 37.88 -5.27
CA GLY A 676 14.99 37.61 -6.61
C GLY A 676 14.28 38.37 -7.75
N ASP A 677 13.11 38.95 -7.50
CA ASP A 677 12.30 39.68 -8.49
C ASP A 677 12.72 41.15 -8.68
N SER A 678 12.57 41.67 -9.90
CA SER A 678 12.76 43.08 -10.20
C SER A 678 11.52 43.92 -9.83
N PHE A 679 11.70 44.92 -8.97
CA PHE A 679 10.62 45.77 -8.46
C PHE A 679 10.45 47.05 -9.28
N THR A 680 9.55 47.04 -10.27
CA THR A 680 9.25 48.20 -11.15
C THR A 680 8.40 49.29 -10.47
N GLY A 681 7.75 48.97 -9.34
CA GLY A 681 6.90 49.93 -8.62
C GLY A 681 7.66 51.19 -8.16
N PHE A 682 8.95 51.04 -7.83
CA PHE A 682 9.80 52.15 -7.41
C PHE A 682 10.16 53.11 -8.54
N ASP A 683 10.20 52.67 -9.81
CA ASP A 683 10.51 53.54 -10.96
C ASP A 683 9.48 54.66 -11.12
N SER A 684 8.20 54.34 -10.87
CA SER A 684 7.13 55.34 -10.91
C SER A 684 7.31 56.40 -9.82
N VAL A 685 7.66 55.95 -8.60
CA VAL A 685 7.87 56.83 -7.44
C VAL A 685 9.09 57.73 -7.65
N GLU A 686 10.17 57.19 -8.22
CA GLU A 686 11.39 57.93 -8.54
C GLU A 686 11.11 59.10 -9.52
N LYS A 687 10.33 58.82 -10.58
CA LYS A 687 9.89 59.84 -11.54
C LYS A 687 8.98 60.89 -10.89
N ASP A 688 8.00 60.46 -10.09
CA ASP A 688 7.06 61.35 -9.41
C ASP A 688 7.75 62.30 -8.43
N ILE A 689 8.74 61.79 -7.68
CA ILE A 689 9.55 62.59 -6.75
C ILE A 689 10.48 63.54 -7.51
N GLY A 690 11.14 63.07 -8.58
CA GLY A 690 11.97 63.90 -9.43
C GLY A 690 11.21 65.09 -10.04
N HIS A 691 10.00 64.84 -10.53
CA HIS A 691 9.13 65.90 -11.06
C HIS A 691 8.73 66.91 -9.96
N HIS A 692 8.43 66.44 -8.75
CA HIS A 692 8.08 67.33 -7.64
C HIS A 692 9.26 68.21 -7.20
N ILE A 693 10.49 67.69 -7.19
CA ILE A 693 11.71 68.48 -6.93
C ILE A 693 11.83 69.63 -7.96
N GLN A 694 11.65 69.35 -9.26
CA GLN A 694 11.68 70.38 -10.30
C GLN A 694 10.57 71.43 -10.13
N GLN A 695 9.38 71.03 -9.70
CA GLN A 695 8.28 71.95 -9.41
C GLN A 695 8.61 72.88 -8.23
N LEU A 696 9.26 72.36 -7.17
CA LEU A 696 9.70 73.15 -6.02
C LEU A 696 10.76 74.18 -6.43
N GLU A 697 11.77 73.76 -7.21
CA GLU A 697 12.80 74.66 -7.74
C GLU A 697 12.20 75.75 -8.64
N SER A 698 11.30 75.36 -9.55
CA SER A 698 10.57 76.29 -10.41
C SER A 698 9.74 77.29 -9.59
N LYS A 699 9.17 76.85 -8.46
CA LYS A 699 8.40 77.72 -7.56
C LYS A 699 9.30 78.71 -6.84
N ILE A 700 10.49 78.30 -6.38
CA ILE A 700 11.49 79.19 -5.80
C ILE A 700 11.89 80.26 -6.82
N LEU A 701 12.22 79.85 -8.04
CA LEU A 701 12.55 80.77 -9.14
C LEU A 701 11.41 81.73 -9.44
N PHE A 702 10.17 81.23 -9.52
CA PHE A 702 8.98 82.05 -9.78
C PHE A 702 8.77 83.13 -8.71
N ILE A 703 8.89 82.79 -7.42
CA ILE A 703 8.69 83.75 -6.32
C ILE A 703 9.68 84.91 -6.43
N ILE A 704 10.92 84.60 -6.81
CA ILE A 704 12.02 85.58 -6.84
C ILE A 704 11.98 86.39 -8.11
N ASN A 705 11.80 85.74 -9.26
CA ASN A 705 11.65 86.42 -10.55
C ASN A 705 10.43 87.34 -10.56
N ASN A 706 9.31 86.95 -9.93
CA ASN A 706 8.16 87.82 -9.76
C ASN A 706 8.46 89.00 -8.82
N SER A 707 9.19 88.76 -7.73
CA SER A 707 9.60 89.83 -6.82
C SER A 707 10.54 90.84 -7.49
N ILE A 708 11.49 90.36 -8.30
CA ILE A 708 12.40 91.19 -9.10
C ILE A 708 11.61 91.95 -10.17
N GLY A 709 10.75 91.27 -10.92
CA GLY A 709 9.92 91.87 -11.97
C GLY A 709 9.04 93.01 -11.44
N ASN A 710 8.31 92.78 -10.34
CA ASN A 710 7.44 93.80 -9.73
C ASN A 710 8.20 95.05 -9.23
N GLN A 711 9.48 94.89 -8.87
CA GLN A 711 10.32 96.01 -8.44
C GLN A 711 10.94 96.74 -9.62
N LEU A 712 11.34 96.01 -10.67
CA LEU A 712 11.87 96.59 -11.91
C LEU A 712 10.77 97.30 -12.72
N GLU A 713 9.51 96.85 -12.67
CA GLU A 713 8.38 97.56 -13.30
C GLU A 713 8.10 98.93 -12.69
N LYS A 714 8.44 99.13 -11.41
CA LYS A 714 8.28 100.39 -10.68
C LYS A 714 9.56 101.23 -10.67
N TRP A 715 10.59 100.77 -11.35
CA TRP A 715 11.88 101.44 -11.37
C TRP A 715 11.93 102.46 -12.49
N GLU A 716 12.51 103.62 -12.19
CA GLU A 716 12.81 104.68 -13.15
C GLU A 716 14.26 105.14 -12.91
N ALA A 717 15.00 105.44 -13.98
CA ALA A 717 16.38 105.92 -13.90
C ALA A 717 16.46 107.36 -13.38
N ARG A 718 16.30 107.55 -12.07
CA ARG A 718 16.39 108.84 -11.37
C ARG A 718 17.36 108.76 -10.18
N PRO A 719 18.15 109.81 -9.91
CA PRO A 719 18.96 109.90 -8.69
C PRO A 719 18.06 109.78 -7.44
N PRO A 720 18.49 109.13 -6.35
CA PRO A 720 19.84 108.66 -6.01
C PRO A 720 20.14 107.20 -6.40
N ALA A 721 21.39 106.92 -6.81
CA ALA A 721 21.92 105.56 -6.97
C ALA A 721 22.63 105.10 -5.67
N PRO A 722 22.44 103.85 -5.19
CA PRO A 722 21.52 102.83 -5.71
C PRO A 722 20.07 103.15 -5.32
N SER A 723 19.15 102.96 -6.27
CA SER A 723 17.71 103.18 -6.06
C SER A 723 17.13 102.24 -5.00
N GLN A 724 15.97 102.62 -4.45
CA GLN A 724 15.27 101.82 -3.44
C GLN A 724 14.91 100.42 -3.98
N GLN A 725 14.58 100.33 -5.27
CA GLN A 725 14.23 99.11 -5.98
C GLN A 725 15.43 98.17 -6.08
N PHE A 726 16.61 98.66 -6.48
CA PHE A 726 17.84 97.86 -6.56
C PHE A 726 18.36 97.42 -5.18
N ARG A 727 18.23 98.28 -4.15
CA ARG A 727 18.52 97.88 -2.75
C ARG A 727 17.60 96.76 -2.29
N TYR A 728 16.31 96.84 -2.63
CA TYR A 728 15.35 95.79 -2.29
C TYR A 728 15.66 94.47 -3.03
N ILE A 729 15.97 94.53 -4.33
CA ILE A 729 16.38 93.35 -5.12
C ILE A 729 17.63 92.71 -4.49
N SER A 730 18.66 93.50 -4.20
CA SER A 730 19.86 93.01 -3.52
C SER A 730 19.53 92.35 -2.18
N GLN A 731 18.67 92.96 -1.35
CA GLN A 731 18.25 92.37 -0.08
C GLN A 731 17.48 91.06 -0.25
N GLN A 732 16.60 90.95 -1.25
CA GLN A 732 15.88 89.70 -1.53
C GLN A 732 16.82 88.59 -2.01
N LEU A 733 17.82 88.93 -2.80
CA LEU A 733 18.84 87.98 -3.26
C LEU A 733 19.77 87.52 -2.13
N THR A 734 20.12 88.41 -1.20
CA THR A 734 20.86 88.02 0.02
C THR A 734 20.01 87.14 0.93
N LYS A 735 18.72 87.47 1.13
CA LYS A 735 17.80 86.63 1.91
C LYS A 735 17.57 85.26 1.29
N LEU A 736 17.50 85.19 -0.04
CA LEU A 736 17.47 83.90 -0.74
C LEU A 736 18.74 83.11 -0.47
N HIS A 737 19.90 83.77 -0.54
CA HIS A 737 21.18 83.13 -0.35
C HIS A 737 21.28 82.50 1.03
N GLU A 738 20.94 83.27 2.07
CA GLU A 738 20.89 82.78 3.46
C GLU A 738 19.93 81.58 3.61
N ALA A 739 18.78 81.65 2.93
CA ALA A 739 17.76 80.62 2.98
C ALA A 739 18.13 79.31 2.27
N VAL A 740 18.97 79.36 1.23
CA VAL A 740 19.22 78.21 0.34
C VAL A 740 20.64 77.67 0.47
N SER A 741 21.64 78.53 0.69
CA SER A 741 23.06 78.13 0.79
C SER A 741 23.38 77.18 1.94
N SER A 742 22.60 77.26 3.03
CA SER A 742 22.76 76.39 4.18
C SER A 742 22.11 75.01 4.01
N ILE A 743 21.36 74.79 2.92
CA ILE A 743 20.46 73.63 2.76
C ILE A 743 20.75 72.85 1.48
N LEU A 744 20.91 73.55 0.36
CA LEU A 744 21.15 72.94 -0.96
C LEU A 744 22.65 72.85 -1.29
N PRO A 745 23.07 71.87 -2.10
CA PRO A 745 24.43 71.79 -2.62
C PRO A 745 24.81 73.01 -3.44
N GLN A 746 26.10 73.39 -3.41
CA GLN A 746 26.61 74.59 -4.07
C GLN A 746 26.33 74.62 -5.59
N GLU A 747 26.32 73.46 -6.25
CA GLU A 747 25.96 73.34 -7.67
C GLU A 747 24.52 73.79 -7.94
N GLN A 748 23.56 73.30 -7.16
CA GLN A 748 22.15 73.68 -7.30
C GLN A 748 21.93 75.16 -6.96
N VAL A 749 22.64 75.70 -5.96
CA VAL A 749 22.57 77.13 -5.66
C VAL A 749 23.10 77.96 -6.82
N SER A 750 24.21 77.55 -7.44
CA SER A 750 24.72 78.19 -8.66
C SER A 750 23.67 78.19 -9.78
N ASP A 751 23.02 77.05 -10.04
CA ASP A 751 22.03 76.93 -11.12
C ASP A 751 20.80 77.83 -10.89
N ILE A 752 20.29 77.88 -9.65
CA ILE A 752 19.19 78.78 -9.27
C ILE A 752 19.59 80.24 -9.54
N TYR A 753 20.80 80.64 -9.14
CA TYR A 753 21.25 82.02 -9.34
C TYR A 753 21.58 82.34 -10.80
N GLN A 754 22.02 81.37 -11.61
CA GLN A 754 22.21 81.56 -13.05
C GLN A 754 20.87 81.89 -13.73
N GLU A 755 19.81 81.17 -13.40
CA GLU A 755 18.49 81.41 -13.98
C GLU A 755 17.87 82.72 -13.47
N VAL A 756 18.06 83.05 -12.18
CA VAL A 756 17.66 84.37 -11.62
C VAL A 756 18.43 85.50 -12.31
N HIS A 757 19.73 85.34 -12.53
CA HIS A 757 20.57 86.33 -13.21
C HIS A 757 20.16 86.54 -14.67
N LYS A 758 19.88 85.45 -15.39
CA LYS A 758 19.33 85.49 -16.76
C LYS A 758 17.98 86.21 -16.78
N ASN A 759 17.09 85.91 -15.83
CA ASN A 759 15.80 86.60 -15.73
C ASN A 759 15.97 88.10 -15.45
N PHE A 760 16.85 88.46 -14.53
CA PHE A 760 17.18 89.86 -14.22
C PHE A 760 17.67 90.60 -15.46
N LYS A 761 18.62 90.03 -16.23
CA LYS A 761 19.11 90.58 -17.50
C LYS A 761 17.98 90.85 -18.50
N THR A 762 17.07 89.89 -18.68
CA THR A 762 15.95 90.06 -19.61
C THR A 762 14.99 91.15 -19.13
N ARG A 763 14.65 91.17 -17.83
CA ARG A 763 13.71 92.16 -17.27
C ARG A 763 14.26 93.58 -17.26
N ILE A 764 15.56 93.76 -16.97
CA ILE A 764 16.17 95.09 -17.04
C ILE A 764 16.27 95.57 -18.49
N ARG A 765 16.61 94.69 -19.44
CA ARG A 765 16.59 94.99 -20.88
C ARG A 765 15.20 95.47 -21.32
N ASP A 766 14.15 94.74 -20.98
CA ASP A 766 12.77 95.12 -21.31
C ASP A 766 12.40 96.51 -20.76
N GLN A 767 12.83 96.83 -19.54
CA GLN A 767 12.59 98.16 -18.93
C GLN A 767 13.42 99.26 -19.59
N ILE A 768 14.68 99.00 -19.95
CA ILE A 768 15.54 99.93 -20.70
C ILE A 768 14.91 100.27 -22.06
N ILE A 769 14.40 99.25 -22.77
CA ILE A 769 13.66 99.42 -24.03
C ILE A 769 12.38 100.23 -23.80
N LYS A 770 11.59 99.90 -22.78
CA LYS A 770 10.34 100.61 -22.44
C LYS A 770 10.57 102.08 -22.10
N LEU A 771 11.66 102.40 -21.41
CA LEU A 771 12.03 103.76 -21.01
C LEU A 771 12.81 104.52 -22.09
N ASN A 772 13.07 103.90 -23.26
CA ASN A 772 13.82 104.48 -24.38
C ASN A 772 15.21 105.03 -23.98
N ILE A 773 15.93 104.33 -23.11
CA ILE A 773 17.31 104.73 -22.74
C ILE A 773 18.27 104.25 -23.85
N LEU A 774 19.14 105.13 -24.33
CA LEU A 774 20.15 104.82 -25.35
C LEU A 774 21.51 104.55 -24.70
N SER A 775 22.35 103.73 -25.35
CA SER A 775 23.75 103.51 -24.97
C SER A 775 24.64 104.64 -25.52
N ASP A 776 24.36 105.87 -25.08
CA ASP A 776 24.96 107.11 -25.60
C ASP A 776 25.97 107.74 -24.62
N GLY A 777 26.27 107.07 -23.50
CA GLY A 777 27.12 107.64 -22.45
C GLY A 777 26.46 108.77 -21.64
N GLY A 778 25.16 109.03 -21.83
CA GLY A 778 24.42 110.09 -21.15
C GLY A 778 24.20 109.86 -19.65
N PRO A 779 23.59 110.84 -18.94
CA PRO A 779 23.39 110.77 -17.49
C PRO A 779 22.52 109.57 -17.06
N LYS A 780 21.53 109.22 -17.88
CA LYS A 780 20.66 108.05 -17.66
C LYS A 780 21.39 106.73 -17.90
N HIS A 781 22.25 106.67 -18.92
CA HIS A 781 23.11 105.51 -19.19
C HIS A 781 24.12 105.29 -18.04
N GLY A 782 24.78 106.35 -17.58
CA GLY A 782 25.68 106.29 -16.41
C GLY A 782 24.96 105.86 -15.13
N HIS A 783 23.72 106.29 -14.93
CA HIS A 783 22.91 105.88 -13.79
C HIS A 783 22.57 104.38 -13.82
N VAL A 784 22.13 103.86 -14.97
CA VAL A 784 21.89 102.41 -15.16
C VAL A 784 23.16 101.60 -14.91
N ASN A 785 24.30 102.03 -15.45
CA ASN A 785 25.57 101.35 -15.22
C ASN A 785 25.95 101.34 -13.73
N THR A 786 25.71 102.42 -13.00
CA THR A 786 25.97 102.48 -11.55
C THR A 786 25.11 101.47 -10.77
N GLU A 787 23.85 101.28 -11.17
CA GLU A 787 22.95 100.31 -10.56
C GLU A 787 23.27 98.85 -10.94
N VAL A 788 23.66 98.61 -12.19
CA VAL A 788 24.12 97.30 -12.67
C VAL A 788 25.42 96.91 -11.97
N ILE A 789 26.37 97.84 -11.79
CA ILE A 789 27.59 97.61 -11.01
C ILE A 789 27.25 97.26 -9.56
N PHE A 790 26.28 97.94 -8.94
CA PHE A 790 25.83 97.61 -7.59
C PHE A 790 25.25 96.18 -7.52
N TYR A 791 24.43 95.77 -8.49
CA TYR A 791 23.91 94.41 -8.58
C TYR A 791 25.01 93.36 -8.78
N ILE A 792 25.95 93.58 -9.70
CA ILE A 792 27.09 92.68 -9.93
C ILE A 792 27.94 92.57 -8.67
N HIS A 793 28.17 93.69 -7.97
CA HIS A 793 28.90 93.69 -6.70
C HIS A 793 28.20 92.81 -5.66
N THR A 794 26.88 92.90 -5.53
CA THR A 794 26.11 91.99 -4.68
C THR A 794 26.30 90.53 -5.11
N MET A 795 26.24 90.22 -6.40
CA MET A 795 26.46 88.85 -6.88
C MET A 795 27.89 88.34 -6.62
N LYS A 796 28.91 89.20 -6.76
CA LYS A 796 30.31 88.91 -6.39
C LYS A 796 30.46 88.62 -4.90
N MET A 797 29.75 89.35 -4.05
CA MET A 797 29.77 89.13 -2.58
C MET A 797 29.15 87.80 -2.17
N LEU A 798 28.14 87.31 -2.91
CA LEU A 798 27.50 86.05 -2.62
C LEU A 798 28.31 84.82 -3.09
N LYS A 799 29.29 84.99 -4.01
CA LYS A 799 30.16 83.91 -4.54
C LYS A 799 29.41 82.69 -5.12
N VAL A 800 28.23 82.93 -5.69
CA VAL A 800 27.36 81.85 -6.18
C VAL A 800 27.51 81.59 -7.69
N LEU A 801 27.86 82.62 -8.46
CA LEU A 801 27.98 82.53 -9.90
C LEU A 801 29.45 82.25 -10.31
N PRO A 802 29.68 81.45 -11.37
CA PRO A 802 31.01 81.33 -11.97
C PRO A 802 31.54 82.70 -12.44
N ASP A 803 32.85 82.91 -12.32
CA ASP A 803 33.51 84.20 -12.66
C ASP A 803 33.19 84.72 -14.08
N LYS A 804 32.87 83.81 -15.00
CA LYS A 804 32.45 84.12 -16.38
C LYS A 804 31.23 85.06 -16.46
N PHE A 805 30.30 84.98 -15.51
CA PHE A 805 29.09 85.81 -15.46
C PHE A 805 29.27 87.12 -14.66
N LEU A 806 30.46 87.33 -14.08
CA LEU A 806 30.77 88.45 -13.18
C LEU A 806 31.79 89.44 -13.77
N ASN A 807 32.24 89.22 -15.02
CA ASN A 807 33.12 90.13 -15.75
C ASN A 807 32.42 91.46 -16.07
N ASP A 808 33.20 92.54 -16.23
CA ASP A 808 32.64 93.88 -16.47
C ASP A 808 31.85 93.98 -17.80
N HIS A 809 32.17 93.12 -18.78
CA HIS A 809 31.42 92.94 -20.04
C HIS A 809 30.23 91.99 -19.96
N ALA A 810 30.04 91.29 -18.83
CA ALA A 810 29.02 90.26 -18.72
C ALA A 810 27.60 90.84 -18.74
N MET A 811 27.42 92.15 -18.61
CA MET A 811 26.11 92.81 -18.70
C MET A 811 25.90 93.59 -19.99
N ASP A 812 26.83 93.56 -20.95
CA ASP A 812 26.71 94.31 -22.19
C ASP A 812 25.49 93.86 -23.02
N ASP A 813 25.10 92.60 -22.91
CA ASP A 813 23.89 92.02 -23.53
C ASP A 813 22.59 92.75 -23.16
N ILE A 814 22.54 93.51 -22.06
CA ILE A 814 21.31 94.24 -21.65
C ILE A 814 21.01 95.42 -22.58
N TRP A 815 21.98 95.86 -23.38
CA TRP A 815 21.84 96.96 -24.34
C TRP A 815 21.54 96.48 -25.76
N GLU A 816 21.69 95.18 -26.03
CA GLU A 816 21.23 94.56 -27.28
C GLU A 816 19.69 94.63 -27.34
N ARG A 817 19.17 95.23 -28.42
CA ARG A 817 17.74 95.48 -28.63
C ARG A 817 17.06 94.35 -29.38
#